data_AF-A0A0Q9AI74-F1
#
_entry.id   AF-A0A0Q9AI74-F1
#
_cell.length_a   1.000
_cell.length_b   1.000
_cell.length_c   1.000
_cell.angle_alpha   90.00
_cell.angle_beta   90.00
_cell.angle_gamma   90.00
#
_symmetry.space_group_name_H-M   'P 1'
#
loop_
_entity.id
_entity.type
_entity.pdbx_description
1 polymer ?
#
loop_
_entity_poly.entity_id
_entity_poly.type
_entity_poly.pdbx_seq_one_letter_code
_entity_poly.pdbx_strand_id
1 'polypeptide(L)'
;MIEGLMSEVSWDRLSTWLLRQRASDTEEIFKEIFSSEMLWYEGGRVGFLHQLFQEYFAARELASCSSSMRQRRVLAFRWQEPVRILLGLPEVAPEVTDEVFATVRQARPPYAAWLLRHAHRPPPHVLSSFLSHQQKVLETLFAGPTAWQESAEALAELATPQAWQLLRRTVCSAAAPLGARQAALRFLGEARREASSRQEELDREFGFALDVALHDTSPPGLKEAAFRAAGRARVTAFAGFAWEHVTADHPWSVTREAYHAVQMLGLRPSPALDQRYLQACTKRLQDLVRELRRTSDTQTVSSLNEERFAILRSLAYQDTLEVLLHHRFAPGLVDKDGWPEMITRAARHRLGLQQADAEVATLLTAVIDTGALLQIFNGPDDLAALAAAHRLLTDCSVSPREVLQQVHAQSSPLRLLAAGAFVEQFTTPDLGLASNLIRALMQGAQSEMPVAQLDALAALIDALGRAAPTLRAELADEASLILQARRVTPAMRWPWLTVWSAAATDSRDLASLLERPDRAAHATAVRLMSGTDFLLCAAEELPRLNLSEQALHNFQQCRPDPNDGPAVSEFAGAVAFGGIIEEYDFVLNAVKSQSIRETVLLHANSRHGILQRTCADNAVAALGYLGRLLLNRQDPQSQRRAHEAKRTLLELPTDLPASLERARRIALGLLGDWQSLLFDLSSDPLLRDASFNIITKWEPAPWAPDTSRLRDIAVDVTHLLSDPEFQDPAAREVLQRVKADLQDRIGSYVLAGNDDPGYGREAV
;
A
#
# COMPACT_ATOMS: atom_id res chain seq x y z
N MET A 1 -31.27 12.10 -0.95
CA MET A 1 -31.67 12.08 -2.37
C MET A 1 -30.52 12.62 -3.20
N ILE A 2 -29.87 11.77 -3.98
CA ILE A 2 -28.83 12.17 -4.93
C ILE A 2 -29.59 12.74 -6.14
N GLU A 3 -29.71 14.07 -6.26
CA GLU A 3 -30.28 14.71 -7.46
C GLU A 3 -29.52 14.16 -8.69
N GLY A 4 -30.14 13.49 -9.65
CA GLY A 4 -29.43 13.03 -10.85
C GLY A 4 -28.78 14.21 -11.60
N LEU A 5 -27.73 13.95 -12.39
CA LEU A 5 -27.37 14.89 -13.46
C LEU A 5 -28.62 15.09 -14.34
N MET A 6 -28.87 16.30 -14.86
CA MET A 6 -30.10 16.64 -15.58
C MET A 6 -30.45 15.60 -16.65
N SER A 7 -31.36 14.66 -16.37
CA SER A 7 -31.76 13.63 -17.33
C SER A 7 -32.84 14.11 -18.28
N GLU A 8 -33.63 15.10 -17.82
CA GLU A 8 -34.75 15.69 -18.54
C GLU A 8 -34.84 17.20 -18.27
N VAL A 9 -35.37 17.96 -19.24
CA VAL A 9 -35.64 19.40 -19.15
C VAL A 9 -37.02 19.70 -19.74
N SER A 10 -37.71 20.71 -19.21
CA SER A 10 -38.95 21.18 -19.83
C SER A 10 -38.69 21.87 -21.16
N TRP A 11 -39.61 21.68 -22.12
CA TRP A 11 -39.54 22.32 -23.43
C TRP A 11 -39.38 23.84 -23.36
N ASP A 12 -40.08 24.51 -22.45
CA ASP A 12 -40.02 25.97 -22.28
C ASP A 12 -38.62 26.44 -21.85
N ARG A 13 -37.91 25.63 -21.05
CA ARG A 13 -36.57 25.97 -20.56
C ARG A 13 -35.52 25.71 -21.63
N LEU A 14 -35.65 24.60 -22.38
CA LEU A 14 -34.81 24.29 -23.53
C LEU A 14 -34.95 25.33 -24.65
N SER A 15 -36.19 25.69 -24.99
CA SER A 15 -36.49 26.73 -25.97
C SER A 15 -35.95 28.08 -25.52
N THR A 16 -36.08 28.47 -24.26
CA THR A 16 -35.48 29.71 -23.74
C THR A 16 -33.95 29.75 -23.92
N TRP A 17 -33.25 28.63 -23.72
CA TRP A 17 -31.80 28.56 -23.92
C TRP A 17 -31.38 28.69 -25.38
N LEU A 18 -32.14 28.09 -26.30
CA LEU A 18 -31.85 28.10 -27.73
C LEU A 18 -32.34 29.38 -28.44
N LEU A 19 -33.46 29.95 -28.00
CA LEU A 19 -34.05 31.18 -28.55
C LEU A 19 -33.19 32.43 -28.32
N ARG A 20 -32.27 32.42 -27.35
CA ARG A 20 -31.30 33.50 -27.15
C ARG A 20 -30.25 33.59 -28.27
N GLN A 21 -30.11 32.57 -29.15
CA GLN A 21 -29.05 32.54 -30.16
C GLN A 21 -29.39 33.07 -31.57
N ARG A 22 -30.67 33.32 -31.92
CA ARG A 22 -31.18 34.17 -33.04
C ARG A 22 -32.56 33.64 -33.44
N ALA A 23 -33.52 34.55 -33.60
CA ALA A 23 -34.95 34.23 -33.64
C ALA A 23 -35.51 33.75 -35.00
N SER A 24 -34.69 33.54 -36.04
CA SER A 24 -35.21 33.22 -37.39
C SER A 24 -35.25 31.73 -37.76
N ASP A 25 -34.42 30.86 -37.18
CA ASP A 25 -34.26 29.46 -37.65
C ASP A 25 -34.48 28.40 -36.55
N THR A 26 -35.16 28.76 -35.47
CA THR A 26 -35.25 27.91 -34.26
C THR A 26 -35.98 26.59 -34.52
N GLU A 27 -37.03 26.61 -35.33
CA GLU A 27 -37.81 25.39 -35.65
C GLU A 27 -37.00 24.41 -36.53
N GLU A 28 -36.11 24.92 -37.38
CA GLU A 28 -35.26 24.13 -38.28
C GLU A 28 -34.10 23.48 -37.50
N ILE A 29 -33.47 24.25 -36.59
CA ILE A 29 -32.46 23.73 -35.64
C ILE A 29 -33.06 22.65 -34.74
N PHE A 30 -34.30 22.84 -34.24
CA PHE A 30 -34.96 21.81 -33.44
C PHE A 30 -35.25 20.55 -34.25
N LYS A 31 -35.76 20.68 -35.48
CA LYS A 31 -35.96 19.53 -36.37
C LYS A 31 -34.64 18.80 -36.61
N GLU A 32 -33.54 19.51 -36.85
CA GLU A 32 -32.22 18.93 -37.06
C GLU A 32 -31.72 18.16 -35.83
N ILE A 33 -31.79 18.76 -34.63
CA ILE A 33 -31.34 18.15 -33.37
C ILE A 33 -32.15 16.90 -33.02
N PHE A 34 -33.48 16.92 -33.16
CA PHE A 34 -34.32 15.75 -32.94
C PHE A 34 -34.12 14.68 -34.02
N SER A 35 -33.95 15.09 -35.29
CA SER A 35 -33.68 14.15 -36.39
C SER A 35 -32.29 13.49 -36.31
N SER A 36 -31.35 14.11 -35.60
CA SER A 36 -30.02 13.57 -35.34
C SER A 36 -29.96 12.66 -34.11
N GLU A 37 -31.12 12.32 -33.52
CA GLU A 37 -31.24 11.48 -32.31
C GLU A 37 -30.40 11.98 -31.12
N MET A 38 -30.19 13.29 -31.01
CA MET A 38 -29.44 13.89 -29.90
C MET A 38 -30.32 14.14 -28.67
N LEU A 39 -31.62 14.36 -28.90
CA LEU A 39 -32.67 14.59 -27.90
C LEU A 39 -33.88 13.71 -28.23
N TRP A 40 -34.65 13.34 -27.21
CA TRP A 40 -36.00 12.79 -27.39
C TRP A 40 -37.03 13.68 -26.72
N TYR A 41 -38.25 13.72 -27.24
CA TYR A 41 -39.35 14.52 -26.69
C TYR A 41 -40.59 13.66 -26.46
N GLU A 42 -41.05 13.59 -25.21
CA GLU A 42 -42.32 12.91 -24.85
C GLU A 42 -43.01 13.70 -23.74
N GLY A 43 -44.32 13.95 -23.88
CA GLY A 43 -45.14 14.53 -22.81
C GLY A 43 -44.69 15.91 -22.30
N GLY A 44 -44.10 16.77 -23.15
CA GLY A 44 -43.62 18.10 -22.75
C GLY A 44 -42.23 18.11 -22.10
N ARG A 45 -41.59 16.95 -21.98
CA ARG A 45 -40.23 16.80 -21.47
C ARG A 45 -39.28 16.42 -22.60
N VAL A 46 -38.06 16.94 -22.51
CA VAL A 46 -36.97 16.61 -23.41
C VAL A 46 -35.91 15.85 -22.62
N GLY A 47 -35.56 14.66 -23.06
CA GLY A 47 -34.42 13.91 -22.53
C GLY A 47 -33.21 13.95 -23.46
N PHE A 48 -32.04 13.70 -22.89
CA PHE A 48 -30.77 13.70 -23.63
C PHE A 48 -30.37 12.28 -24.02
N LEU A 49 -30.10 12.06 -25.31
CA LEU A 49 -29.54 10.80 -25.82
C LEU A 49 -28.00 10.84 -25.90
N HIS A 50 -27.40 12.05 -25.89
CA HIS A 50 -25.97 12.24 -25.99
C HIS A 50 -25.41 13.04 -24.79
N GLN A 51 -24.36 12.51 -24.14
CA GLN A 51 -23.77 13.08 -22.91
C GLN A 51 -23.26 14.52 -23.10
N LEU A 52 -22.57 14.83 -24.20
CA LEU A 52 -22.09 16.20 -24.46
C LEU A 52 -23.22 17.25 -24.48
N PHE A 53 -24.41 16.90 -24.99
CA PHE A 53 -25.56 17.82 -24.97
C PHE A 53 -26.08 17.99 -23.55
N GLN A 54 -26.21 16.89 -22.81
CA GLN A 54 -26.57 16.91 -21.40
C GLN A 54 -25.64 17.84 -20.60
N GLU A 55 -24.32 17.72 -20.79
CA GLU A 55 -23.32 18.53 -20.10
C GLU A 55 -23.37 20.00 -20.53
N TYR A 56 -23.57 20.29 -21.81
CA TYR A 56 -23.75 21.65 -22.32
C TYR A 56 -24.98 22.34 -21.72
N PHE A 57 -26.12 21.66 -21.68
CA PHE A 57 -27.34 22.23 -21.08
C PHE A 57 -27.24 22.31 -19.55
N ALA A 58 -26.56 21.36 -18.90
CA ALA A 58 -26.23 21.46 -17.49
C ALA A 58 -25.34 22.68 -17.20
N ALA A 59 -24.36 23.00 -18.06
CA ALA A 59 -23.54 24.20 -17.95
C ALA A 59 -24.39 25.47 -18.06
N ARG A 60 -25.33 25.52 -19.02
CA ARG A 60 -26.27 26.64 -19.17
C ARG A 60 -27.18 26.79 -17.95
N GLU A 61 -27.65 25.67 -17.38
CA GLU A 61 -28.42 25.70 -16.14
C GLU A 61 -27.61 26.29 -14.99
N LEU A 62 -26.35 25.87 -14.85
CA LEU A 62 -25.42 26.31 -13.82
C LEU A 62 -25.14 27.83 -13.89
N ALA A 63 -25.11 28.40 -15.09
CA ALA A 63 -25.00 29.85 -15.30
C ALA A 63 -26.20 30.62 -14.70
N SER A 64 -27.39 30.00 -14.69
CA SER A 64 -28.66 30.62 -14.34
C SER A 64 -29.16 30.34 -12.92
N CYS A 65 -28.54 29.39 -12.20
CA CYS A 65 -28.97 29.03 -10.85
C CYS A 65 -28.49 30.02 -9.79
N SER A 66 -29.01 29.89 -8.56
CA SER A 66 -28.58 30.69 -7.42
C SER A 66 -27.13 30.40 -7.05
N SER A 67 -26.45 31.37 -6.42
CA SER A 67 -25.06 31.21 -5.96
C SER A 67 -24.86 29.97 -5.06
N SER A 68 -25.76 29.76 -4.09
CA SER A 68 -25.68 28.58 -3.20
C SER A 68 -25.79 27.25 -3.95
N MET A 69 -26.68 27.17 -4.94
CA MET A 69 -26.84 25.98 -5.78
C MET A 69 -25.62 25.78 -6.69
N ARG A 70 -25.09 26.87 -7.24
CA ARG A 70 -23.89 26.88 -8.08
C ARG A 70 -22.69 26.34 -7.31
N GLN A 71 -22.43 26.87 -6.11
CA GLN A 71 -21.34 26.41 -5.23
C GLN A 71 -21.44 24.90 -4.95
N ARG A 72 -22.63 24.41 -4.55
CA ARG A 72 -22.86 22.98 -4.29
C ARG A 72 -22.57 22.12 -5.51
N ARG A 73 -23.01 22.55 -6.71
CA ARG A 73 -22.80 21.82 -7.96
C ARG A 73 -21.33 21.88 -8.41
N VAL A 74 -20.66 23.02 -8.30
CA VAL A 74 -19.24 23.19 -8.63
C VAL A 74 -18.33 22.24 -7.85
N LEU A 75 -18.71 21.93 -6.60
CA LEU A 75 -17.98 20.99 -5.73
C LEU A 75 -18.32 19.51 -6.01
N ALA A 76 -19.43 19.21 -6.68
CA ALA A 76 -19.86 17.83 -6.92
C ALA A 76 -19.15 17.23 -8.14
N PHE A 77 -18.62 16.00 -8.01
CA PHE A 77 -17.76 15.40 -9.04
C PHE A 77 -18.47 15.22 -10.38
N ARG A 78 -19.74 14.81 -10.35
CA ARG A 78 -20.57 14.66 -11.56
C ARG A 78 -20.79 15.96 -12.37
N TRP A 79 -20.53 17.13 -11.77
CA TRP A 79 -20.72 18.43 -12.41
C TRP A 79 -19.41 19.01 -12.98
N GLN A 80 -18.28 18.32 -12.88
CA GLN A 80 -16.97 18.81 -13.33
C GLN A 80 -16.97 19.17 -14.83
N GLU A 81 -17.50 18.30 -15.69
CA GLU A 81 -17.61 18.58 -17.14
C GLU A 81 -18.55 19.75 -17.45
N PRO A 82 -19.80 19.80 -16.92
CA PRO A 82 -20.64 21.00 -17.03
C PRO A 82 -19.96 22.30 -16.56
N VAL A 83 -19.17 22.26 -15.47
CA VAL A 83 -18.44 23.44 -14.96
C VAL A 83 -17.34 23.85 -15.93
N ARG A 84 -16.60 22.89 -16.50
CA ARG A 84 -15.60 23.17 -17.54
C ARG A 84 -16.24 23.82 -18.76
N ILE A 85 -17.34 23.24 -19.26
CA ILE A 85 -18.05 23.79 -20.41
C ILE A 85 -18.54 25.20 -20.09
N LEU A 86 -19.12 25.43 -18.90
CA LEU A 86 -19.56 26.75 -18.45
C LEU A 86 -18.43 27.78 -18.60
N LEU A 87 -17.24 27.51 -18.04
CA LEU A 87 -16.12 28.44 -18.09
C LEU A 87 -15.55 28.65 -19.50
N GLY A 88 -15.77 27.70 -20.42
CA GLY A 88 -15.42 27.82 -21.83
C GLY A 88 -16.40 28.65 -22.67
N LEU A 89 -17.60 28.95 -22.16
CA LEU A 89 -18.59 29.73 -22.89
C LEU A 89 -18.24 31.23 -22.89
N PRO A 90 -18.26 31.92 -24.04
CA PRO A 90 -17.91 33.33 -24.14
C PRO A 90 -18.95 34.28 -23.50
N GLU A 91 -20.15 33.78 -23.25
CA GLU A 91 -21.32 34.57 -22.78
C GLU A 91 -21.49 34.54 -21.26
N VAL A 92 -20.61 33.87 -20.52
CA VAL A 92 -20.70 33.77 -19.06
C VAL A 92 -20.30 35.10 -18.42
N ALA A 93 -21.14 35.56 -17.50
CA ALA A 93 -20.89 36.79 -16.77
C ALA A 93 -19.63 36.66 -15.89
N PRO A 94 -18.74 37.67 -15.85
CA PRO A 94 -17.50 37.61 -15.07
C PRO A 94 -17.71 37.24 -13.60
N GLU A 95 -18.81 37.68 -13.00
CA GLU A 95 -19.15 37.41 -11.60
C GLU A 95 -19.39 35.92 -11.35
N VAL A 96 -19.96 35.21 -12.32
CA VAL A 96 -20.16 33.75 -12.27
C VAL A 96 -18.80 33.05 -12.34
N THR A 97 -17.92 33.51 -13.22
CA THR A 97 -16.56 32.99 -13.36
C THR A 97 -15.75 33.19 -12.07
N ASP A 98 -15.78 34.39 -11.48
CA ASP A 98 -15.10 34.70 -10.23
C ASP A 98 -15.64 33.84 -9.07
N GLU A 99 -16.96 33.65 -8.98
CA GLU A 99 -17.57 32.80 -7.97
C GLU A 99 -17.15 31.33 -8.10
N VAL A 100 -17.16 30.78 -9.32
CA VAL A 100 -16.72 29.40 -9.58
C VAL A 100 -15.27 29.24 -9.15
N PHE A 101 -14.38 30.15 -9.54
CA PHE A 101 -12.97 30.05 -9.14
C PHE A 101 -12.74 30.27 -7.65
N ALA A 102 -13.47 31.17 -7.00
CA ALA A 102 -13.42 31.35 -5.55
C ALA A 102 -13.77 30.05 -4.82
N THR A 103 -14.74 29.29 -5.36
CA THR A 103 -15.19 27.99 -4.84
C THR A 103 -14.14 26.90 -5.08
N VAL A 104 -13.66 26.73 -6.32
CA VAL A 104 -12.79 25.60 -6.68
C VAL A 104 -11.36 25.77 -6.15
N ARG A 105 -10.90 27.00 -5.94
CA ARG A 105 -9.57 27.27 -5.33
C ARG A 105 -9.39 26.55 -3.98
N GLN A 106 -10.48 26.35 -3.24
CA GLN A 106 -10.45 25.70 -1.92
C GLN A 106 -10.70 24.18 -1.99
N ALA A 107 -11.12 23.67 -3.13
CA ALA A 107 -11.55 22.29 -3.31
C ALA A 107 -10.37 21.33 -3.53
N ARG A 108 -9.68 21.46 -4.67
CA ARG A 108 -8.54 20.64 -5.06
C ARG A 108 -7.68 21.36 -6.13
N PRO A 109 -6.35 21.50 -5.96
CA PRO A 109 -5.53 22.28 -6.88
C PRO A 109 -5.55 21.82 -8.35
N PRO A 110 -5.40 20.51 -8.70
CA PRO A 110 -5.42 20.07 -10.10
C PRO A 110 -6.75 20.37 -10.80
N TYR A 111 -7.88 20.20 -10.10
CA TYR A 111 -9.20 20.55 -10.65
C TYR A 111 -9.32 22.05 -10.93
N ALA A 112 -8.83 22.91 -10.02
CA ALA A 112 -8.80 24.36 -10.24
C ALA A 112 -7.94 24.75 -11.46
N ALA A 113 -6.76 24.13 -11.60
CA ALA A 113 -5.86 24.36 -12.74
C ALA A 113 -6.48 23.92 -14.07
N TRP A 114 -7.11 22.75 -14.10
CA TRP A 114 -7.82 22.24 -15.26
C TRP A 114 -8.93 23.19 -15.71
N LEU A 115 -9.73 23.71 -14.77
CA LEU A 115 -10.75 24.71 -15.08
C LEU A 115 -10.15 26.04 -15.58
N LEU A 116 -9.06 26.50 -14.97
CA LEU A 116 -8.36 27.73 -15.40
C LEU A 116 -7.83 27.61 -16.84
N ARG A 117 -7.29 26.44 -17.21
CA ARG A 117 -6.80 26.16 -18.56
C ARG A 117 -7.90 26.20 -19.62
N HIS A 118 -9.11 25.75 -19.27
CA HIS A 118 -10.24 25.66 -20.20
C HIS A 118 -11.15 26.90 -20.19
N ALA A 119 -10.91 27.86 -19.30
CA ALA A 119 -11.67 29.10 -19.27
C ALA A 119 -11.40 29.93 -20.53
N HIS A 120 -12.47 30.47 -21.14
CA HIS A 120 -12.33 31.31 -22.34
C HIS A 120 -11.46 32.55 -22.06
N ARG A 121 -11.65 33.17 -20.90
CA ARG A 121 -10.89 34.34 -20.41
C ARG A 121 -10.72 34.28 -18.89
N PRO A 122 -9.70 33.56 -18.37
CA PRO A 122 -9.48 33.50 -16.93
C PRO A 122 -9.15 34.89 -16.38
N PRO A 123 -9.81 35.35 -15.30
CA PRO A 123 -9.52 36.64 -14.69
C PRO A 123 -8.05 36.72 -14.24
N PRO A 124 -7.28 37.76 -14.60
CA PRO A 124 -5.84 37.82 -14.29
C PRO A 124 -5.53 37.71 -12.80
N HIS A 125 -6.39 38.29 -11.96
CA HIS A 125 -6.24 38.27 -10.51
C HIS A 125 -6.41 36.86 -9.92
N VAL A 126 -7.30 36.03 -10.50
CA VAL A 126 -7.49 34.62 -10.13
C VAL A 126 -6.24 33.82 -10.48
N LEU A 127 -5.74 33.98 -11.71
CA LEU A 127 -4.52 33.30 -12.15
C LEU A 127 -3.32 33.65 -11.25
N SER A 128 -3.10 34.94 -10.96
CA SER A 128 -2.02 35.37 -10.08
C SER A 128 -2.18 34.85 -8.65
N SER A 129 -3.41 34.84 -8.13
CA SER A 129 -3.69 34.32 -6.78
C SER A 129 -3.45 32.80 -6.71
N PHE A 130 -3.84 32.07 -7.76
CA PHE A 130 -3.65 30.64 -7.85
C PHE A 130 -2.16 30.27 -7.86
N LEU A 131 -1.37 30.89 -8.75
CA LEU A 131 0.08 30.66 -8.84
C LEU A 131 0.79 30.97 -7.51
N SER A 132 0.48 32.12 -6.88
CA SER A 132 1.05 32.49 -5.58
C SER A 132 0.70 31.50 -4.46
N HIS A 133 -0.52 30.95 -4.48
CA HIS A 133 -0.92 29.93 -3.51
C HIS A 133 -0.15 28.62 -3.71
N GLN A 134 -0.04 28.13 -4.95
CA GLN A 134 0.71 26.90 -5.25
C GLN A 134 2.20 27.04 -4.91
N GLN A 135 2.79 28.22 -5.18
CA GLN A 135 4.16 28.54 -4.77
C GLN A 135 4.34 28.37 -3.25
N LYS A 136 3.44 28.98 -2.46
CA LYS A 136 3.49 28.92 -1.01
C LYS A 136 3.40 27.47 -0.49
N VAL A 137 2.56 26.64 -1.09
CA VAL A 137 2.45 25.22 -0.73
C VAL A 137 3.77 24.48 -0.99
N LEU A 138 4.40 24.69 -2.14
CA LEU A 138 5.67 24.06 -2.51
C LEU A 138 6.86 24.55 -1.67
N GLU A 139 6.78 25.76 -1.12
CA GLU A 139 7.80 26.32 -0.21
C GLU A 139 7.58 25.89 1.26
N THR A 140 6.40 25.42 1.62
CA THR A 140 6.05 25.07 3.01
C THR A 140 6.52 23.66 3.37
N LEU A 141 7.43 23.55 4.35
CA LEU A 141 8.00 22.28 4.83
C LEU A 141 6.93 21.29 5.33
N PHE A 142 5.90 21.81 5.98
CA PHE A 142 4.87 20.99 6.60
C PHE A 142 3.66 20.74 5.70
N ALA A 143 3.66 21.16 4.43
CA ALA A 143 2.51 20.89 3.55
C ALA A 143 2.31 19.38 3.31
N GLY A 144 3.41 18.62 3.29
CA GLY A 144 3.42 17.16 3.16
C GLY A 144 3.49 16.67 1.70
N PRO A 145 3.84 15.39 1.47
CA PRO A 145 4.09 14.83 0.14
C PRO A 145 2.90 14.98 -0.81
N THR A 146 1.68 14.68 -0.37
CA THR A 146 0.49 14.73 -1.21
C THR A 146 0.16 16.17 -1.64
N ALA A 147 0.20 17.14 -0.73
CA ALA A 147 0.01 18.55 -1.09
C ALA A 147 1.07 19.09 -2.07
N TRP A 148 2.34 18.69 -1.92
CA TRP A 148 3.38 19.04 -2.88
C TRP A 148 3.12 18.42 -4.25
N GLN A 149 2.68 17.16 -4.29
CA GLN A 149 2.32 16.49 -5.54
C GLN A 149 1.13 17.16 -6.20
N GLU A 150 0.03 17.41 -5.49
CA GLU A 150 -1.16 18.07 -6.05
C GLU A 150 -0.85 19.49 -6.53
N SER A 151 -0.02 20.24 -5.82
CA SER A 151 0.40 21.59 -6.24
C SER A 151 1.24 21.54 -7.51
N ALA A 152 2.23 20.63 -7.58
CA ALA A 152 3.07 20.48 -8.77
C ALA A 152 2.28 19.95 -9.98
N GLU A 153 1.35 19.01 -9.77
CA GLU A 153 0.41 18.51 -10.78
C GLU A 153 -0.44 19.65 -11.33
N ALA A 154 -1.00 20.47 -10.43
CA ALA A 154 -1.84 21.59 -10.83
C ALA A 154 -1.09 22.63 -11.65
N LEU A 155 0.18 22.90 -11.33
CA LEU A 155 1.01 23.80 -12.14
C LEU A 155 1.32 23.22 -13.52
N ALA A 156 1.55 21.91 -13.62
CA ALA A 156 1.73 21.24 -14.90
C ALA A 156 0.43 21.26 -15.74
N GLU A 157 -0.71 20.94 -15.12
CA GLU A 157 -2.04 20.92 -15.74
C GLU A 157 -2.45 22.31 -16.25
N LEU A 158 -2.09 23.38 -15.53
CA LEU A 158 -2.38 24.76 -15.96
C LEU A 158 -1.72 25.11 -17.32
N ALA A 159 -0.62 24.43 -17.69
CA ALA A 159 0.03 24.53 -19.00
C ALA A 159 0.37 25.98 -19.45
N THR A 160 0.82 26.83 -18.51
CA THR A 160 1.26 28.20 -18.80
C THR A 160 2.76 28.39 -18.54
N PRO A 161 3.44 29.32 -19.25
CA PRO A 161 4.86 29.59 -19.03
C PRO A 161 5.19 30.00 -17.59
N GLN A 162 4.30 30.75 -16.94
CA GLN A 162 4.46 31.17 -15.54
C GLN A 162 4.43 29.99 -14.58
N ALA A 163 3.58 28.99 -14.84
CA ALA A 163 3.50 27.78 -14.03
C ALA A 163 4.73 26.89 -14.20
N TRP A 164 5.22 26.72 -15.44
CA TRP A 164 6.46 25.96 -15.69
C TRP A 164 7.70 26.62 -15.08
N GLN A 165 7.78 27.95 -15.14
CA GLN A 165 8.83 28.71 -14.44
C GLN A 165 8.78 28.53 -12.93
N LEU A 166 7.58 28.42 -12.34
CA LEU A 166 7.40 28.15 -10.92
C LEU A 166 7.91 26.76 -10.57
N LEU A 167 7.52 25.73 -11.33
CA LEU A 167 8.04 24.35 -11.16
C LEU A 167 9.57 24.33 -11.23
N ARG A 168 10.17 24.96 -12.25
CA ARG A 168 11.63 25.08 -12.37
C ARG A 168 12.24 25.77 -11.14
N ARG A 169 11.70 26.91 -10.70
CA ARG A 169 12.19 27.63 -9.51
C ARG A 169 12.12 26.76 -8.26
N THR A 170 11.05 25.99 -8.08
CA THR A 170 10.93 25.04 -6.98
C THR A 170 12.06 24.01 -7.04
N VAL A 171 12.31 23.37 -8.19
CA VAL A 171 13.43 22.41 -8.34
C VAL A 171 14.78 23.04 -8.00
N CYS A 172 14.99 24.29 -8.42
CA CYS A 172 16.26 25.00 -8.25
C CYS A 172 16.46 25.59 -6.85
N SER A 173 15.39 25.71 -6.05
CA SER A 173 15.45 26.31 -4.72
C SER A 173 16.00 25.33 -3.70
N ALA A 174 17.15 25.66 -3.10
CA ALA A 174 17.68 24.90 -1.96
C ALA A 174 16.81 25.03 -0.70
N ALA A 175 15.98 26.09 -0.61
CA ALA A 175 15.05 26.29 0.50
C ALA A 175 13.77 25.45 0.37
N ALA A 176 13.43 24.98 -0.85
CA ALA A 176 12.27 24.13 -1.05
C ALA A 176 12.51 22.71 -0.49
N PRO A 177 11.52 22.08 0.16
CA PRO A 177 11.62 20.71 0.64
C PRO A 177 11.97 19.73 -0.48
N LEU A 178 12.77 18.70 -0.18
CA LEU A 178 13.22 17.72 -1.19
C LEU A 178 12.04 17.07 -1.93
N GLY A 179 10.97 16.69 -1.22
CA GLY A 179 9.77 16.11 -1.83
C GLY A 179 9.07 17.06 -2.80
N ALA A 180 9.01 18.36 -2.49
CA ALA A 180 8.47 19.39 -3.38
C ALA A 180 9.31 19.55 -4.65
N ARG A 181 10.65 19.54 -4.51
CA ARG A 181 11.59 19.57 -5.63
C ARG A 181 11.44 18.35 -6.54
N GLN A 182 11.31 17.16 -5.96
CA GLN A 182 11.08 15.92 -6.71
C GLN A 182 9.73 15.91 -7.44
N ALA A 183 8.65 16.35 -6.78
CA ALA A 183 7.33 16.47 -7.38
C ALA A 183 7.33 17.47 -8.54
N ALA A 184 7.94 18.64 -8.34
CA ALA A 184 8.05 19.67 -9.38
C ALA A 184 8.82 19.16 -10.61
N LEU A 185 9.91 18.43 -10.41
CA LEU A 185 10.70 17.85 -11.50
C LEU A 185 9.93 16.76 -12.27
N ARG A 186 9.20 15.90 -11.54
CA ARG A 186 8.34 14.87 -12.15
C ARG A 186 7.31 15.50 -13.09
N PHE A 187 6.52 16.43 -12.58
CA PHE A 187 5.42 17.02 -13.33
C PHE A 187 5.87 17.97 -14.45
N LEU A 188 7.03 18.61 -14.31
CA LEU A 188 7.64 19.35 -15.43
C LEU A 188 8.05 18.40 -16.57
N GLY A 189 8.57 17.21 -16.25
CA GLY A 189 8.90 16.18 -17.24
C GLY A 189 7.67 15.56 -17.90
N GLU A 190 6.58 15.37 -17.15
CA GLU A 190 5.29 14.89 -17.68
C GLU A 190 4.64 15.92 -18.62
N ALA A 191 4.58 17.20 -18.20
CA ALA A 191 4.09 18.30 -19.05
C ALA A 191 4.86 18.38 -20.38
N ARG A 192 6.19 18.24 -20.34
CA ARG A 192 7.04 18.19 -21.54
C ARG A 192 6.71 17.04 -22.48
N ARG A 193 6.32 15.87 -21.95
CA ARG A 193 5.99 14.69 -22.75
C ARG A 193 4.64 14.83 -23.45
N GLU A 194 3.70 15.52 -22.81
CA GLU A 194 2.31 15.66 -23.28
C GLU A 194 2.08 16.90 -24.14
N ALA A 195 3.00 17.87 -24.09
CA ALA A 195 2.92 19.09 -24.87
C ALA A 195 3.06 18.81 -26.38
N SER A 196 2.01 19.10 -27.14
CA SER A 196 2.07 19.20 -28.61
C SER A 196 2.44 20.61 -29.10
N SER A 197 2.28 21.61 -28.23
CA SER A 197 2.57 23.03 -28.50
C SER A 197 3.50 23.58 -27.42
N ARG A 198 4.33 24.58 -27.75
CA ARG A 198 5.32 25.21 -26.84
C ARG A 198 6.41 24.25 -26.31
N GLN A 199 6.74 23.22 -27.08
CA GLN A 199 7.77 22.25 -26.73
C GLN A 199 9.12 22.92 -26.39
N GLU A 200 9.54 23.93 -27.17
CA GLU A 200 10.80 24.64 -26.96
C GLU A 200 10.90 25.35 -25.61
N GLU A 201 9.79 25.92 -25.12
CA GLU A 201 9.74 26.57 -23.81
C GLU A 201 9.88 25.54 -22.70
N LEU A 202 9.14 24.43 -22.80
CA LEU A 202 9.24 23.31 -21.85
C LEU A 202 10.61 22.64 -21.86
N ASP A 203 11.21 22.46 -23.04
CA ASP A 203 12.57 21.94 -23.18
C ASP A 203 13.59 22.82 -22.44
N ARG A 204 13.44 24.15 -22.54
CA ARG A 204 14.28 25.11 -21.82
C ARG A 204 14.09 25.04 -20.31
N GLU A 205 12.85 25.10 -19.83
CA GLU A 205 12.56 25.09 -18.39
C GLU A 205 12.97 23.77 -17.75
N PHE A 206 12.69 22.64 -18.43
CA PHE A 206 13.05 21.30 -17.95
C PHE A 206 14.56 21.04 -18.02
N GLY A 207 15.23 21.44 -19.10
CA GLY A 207 16.69 21.32 -19.22
C GLY A 207 17.41 22.03 -18.08
N PHE A 208 17.02 23.27 -17.78
CA PHE A 208 17.58 24.03 -16.65
C PHE A 208 17.32 23.34 -15.29
N ALA A 209 16.11 22.79 -15.10
CA ALA A 209 15.77 22.07 -13.88
C ALA A 209 16.65 20.81 -13.71
N LEU A 210 16.91 20.08 -14.80
CA LEU A 210 17.79 18.91 -14.80
C LEU A 210 19.25 19.27 -14.51
N ASP A 211 19.78 20.34 -15.11
CA ASP A 211 21.16 20.80 -14.86
C ASP A 211 21.41 21.07 -13.37
N VAL A 212 20.46 21.72 -12.70
CA VAL A 212 20.55 21.99 -11.26
C VAL A 212 20.36 20.70 -10.45
N ALA A 213 19.39 19.87 -10.82
CA ALA A 213 19.10 18.63 -10.10
C ALA A 213 20.25 17.60 -10.17
N LEU A 214 21.02 17.61 -11.25
CA LEU A 214 22.15 16.71 -11.50
C LEU A 214 23.50 17.27 -11.04
N HIS A 215 23.56 18.51 -10.55
CA HIS A 215 24.78 19.11 -10.02
C HIS A 215 25.38 18.29 -8.86
N ASP A 216 26.70 18.30 -8.69
CA ASP A 216 27.41 17.45 -7.71
C ASP A 216 26.91 17.61 -6.27
N THR A 217 26.56 18.83 -5.89
CA THR A 217 26.05 19.21 -4.56
C THR A 217 24.58 18.84 -4.32
N SER A 218 23.86 18.35 -5.33
CA SER A 218 22.45 18.00 -5.19
C SER A 218 22.27 16.70 -4.39
N PRO A 219 21.22 16.62 -3.55
CA PRO A 219 20.97 15.44 -2.72
C PRO A 219 20.66 14.21 -3.59
N PRO A 220 21.02 12.99 -3.16
CA PRO A 220 20.83 11.76 -3.95
C PRO A 220 19.39 11.55 -4.43
N GLY A 221 18.40 11.83 -3.58
CA GLY A 221 16.99 11.69 -3.95
C GLY A 221 16.55 12.63 -5.08
N LEU A 222 17.19 13.80 -5.22
CA LEU A 222 16.89 14.71 -6.35
C LEU A 222 17.57 14.23 -7.64
N LYS A 223 18.81 13.73 -7.55
CA LYS A 223 19.51 13.12 -8.69
C LYS A 223 18.76 11.89 -9.22
N GLU A 224 18.25 11.05 -8.31
CA GLU A 224 17.38 9.91 -8.64
C GLU A 224 16.15 10.36 -9.44
N ALA A 225 15.42 11.37 -8.94
CA ALA A 225 14.26 11.92 -9.61
C ALA A 225 14.61 12.53 -10.97
N ALA A 226 15.78 13.16 -11.09
CA ALA A 226 16.26 13.76 -12.34
C ALA A 226 16.57 12.73 -13.41
N PHE A 227 17.31 11.67 -13.10
CA PHE A 227 17.57 10.59 -14.06
C PHE A 227 16.29 9.90 -14.52
N ARG A 228 15.37 9.63 -13.58
CA ARG A 228 14.04 9.08 -13.90
C ARG A 228 13.25 10.00 -14.83
N ALA A 229 13.20 11.29 -14.51
CA ALA A 229 12.47 12.28 -15.31
C ALA A 229 13.10 12.44 -16.71
N ALA A 230 14.44 12.55 -16.79
CA ALA A 230 15.17 12.67 -18.05
C ALA A 230 14.97 11.46 -18.96
N GLY A 231 15.03 10.23 -18.42
CA GLY A 231 14.82 9.02 -19.18
C GLY A 231 13.37 8.86 -19.65
N ARG A 232 12.37 9.13 -18.79
CA ARG A 232 10.94 9.10 -19.18
C ARG A 232 10.59 10.15 -20.24
N ALA A 233 11.15 11.35 -20.12
CA ALA A 233 10.98 12.43 -21.08
C ALA A 233 11.87 12.25 -22.34
N ARG A 234 12.74 11.23 -22.37
CA ARG A 234 13.67 10.93 -23.47
C ARG A 234 14.61 12.08 -23.84
N VAL A 235 15.19 12.77 -22.84
CA VAL A 235 16.10 13.89 -23.08
C VAL A 235 17.53 13.40 -23.32
N THR A 236 17.87 13.18 -24.59
CA THR A 236 19.16 12.60 -25.01
C THR A 236 20.38 13.44 -24.65
N ALA A 237 20.22 14.76 -24.48
CA ALA A 237 21.29 15.66 -24.06
C ALA A 237 21.92 15.28 -22.70
N PHE A 238 21.19 14.57 -21.83
CA PHE A 238 21.66 14.16 -20.49
C PHE A 238 22.32 12.78 -20.46
N ALA A 239 22.51 12.13 -21.61
CA ALA A 239 23.13 10.80 -21.68
C ALA A 239 24.54 10.77 -21.07
N GLY A 240 25.36 11.80 -21.32
CA GLY A 240 26.71 11.91 -20.77
C GLY A 240 26.72 11.95 -19.24
N PHE A 241 25.86 12.78 -18.64
CA PHE A 241 25.71 12.85 -17.18
C PHE A 241 25.27 11.52 -16.57
N ALA A 242 24.33 10.82 -17.23
CA ALA A 242 23.90 9.51 -16.78
C ALA A 242 25.06 8.50 -16.80
N TRP A 243 25.89 8.49 -17.86
CA TRP A 243 27.05 7.60 -17.94
C TRP A 243 28.07 7.81 -16.81
N GLU A 244 28.35 9.07 -16.47
CA GLU A 244 29.30 9.40 -15.40
C GLU A 244 28.83 8.91 -14.03
N HIS A 245 27.51 8.87 -13.81
CA HIS A 245 26.91 8.46 -12.54
C HIS A 245 26.70 6.94 -12.40
N VAL A 246 27.03 6.14 -13.43
CA VAL A 246 27.02 4.68 -13.33
C VAL A 246 28.35 4.20 -12.73
N THR A 247 28.46 4.26 -11.40
CA THR A 247 29.60 3.74 -10.63
C THR A 247 29.15 3.20 -9.26
N ALA A 248 29.97 2.35 -8.64
CA ALA A 248 29.75 1.80 -7.30
C ALA A 248 30.01 2.80 -6.16
N ASP A 249 30.60 3.97 -6.48
CA ASP A 249 30.91 5.03 -5.51
C ASP A 249 29.72 5.94 -5.21
N HIS A 250 28.74 5.98 -6.12
CA HIS A 250 27.49 6.69 -5.88
C HIS A 250 26.48 5.84 -5.11
N PRO A 251 25.49 6.47 -4.43
CA PRO A 251 24.38 5.75 -3.84
C PRO A 251 23.68 4.88 -4.88
N TRP A 252 23.34 3.64 -4.49
CA TRP A 252 22.77 2.66 -5.41
C TRP A 252 21.53 3.18 -6.16
N SER A 253 20.63 3.92 -5.51
CA SER A 253 19.45 4.48 -6.16
C SER A 253 19.82 5.41 -7.32
N VAL A 254 20.88 6.21 -7.18
CA VAL A 254 21.38 7.09 -8.24
C VAL A 254 21.98 6.28 -9.38
N THR A 255 22.89 5.34 -9.07
CA THR A 255 23.52 4.46 -10.07
C THR A 255 22.49 3.67 -10.87
N ARG A 256 21.46 3.14 -10.20
CA ARG A 256 20.38 2.37 -10.81
C ARG A 256 19.54 3.23 -11.75
N GLU A 257 19.06 4.39 -11.30
CA GLU A 257 18.26 5.26 -12.16
C GLU A 257 19.08 5.85 -13.32
N ALA A 258 20.38 6.15 -13.11
CA ALA A 258 21.26 6.61 -14.17
C ALA A 258 21.39 5.55 -15.29
N TYR A 259 21.64 4.28 -14.92
CA TYR A 259 21.71 3.18 -15.88
C TYR A 259 20.37 2.95 -16.60
N HIS A 260 19.25 2.97 -15.88
CA HIS A 260 17.92 2.87 -16.50
C HIS A 260 17.59 4.05 -17.42
N ALA A 261 18.04 5.27 -17.08
CA ALA A 261 17.87 6.43 -17.95
C ALA A 261 18.58 6.21 -19.29
N VAL A 262 19.82 5.71 -19.29
CA VAL A 262 20.56 5.35 -20.52
C VAL A 262 19.76 4.36 -21.37
N GLN A 263 19.18 3.32 -20.75
CA GLN A 263 18.34 2.35 -21.44
C GLN A 263 17.06 2.96 -22.01
N MET A 264 16.35 3.79 -21.24
CA MET A 264 15.12 4.46 -21.68
C MET A 264 15.34 5.46 -22.81
N LEU A 265 16.54 6.04 -22.89
CA LEU A 265 16.97 6.89 -24.01
C LEU A 265 17.21 6.10 -25.31
N GLY A 266 17.12 4.76 -25.29
CA GLY A 266 17.40 3.90 -26.44
C GLY A 266 18.88 3.80 -26.78
N LEU A 267 19.76 4.19 -25.85
CA LEU A 267 21.20 4.11 -26.03
C LEU A 267 21.70 2.73 -25.63
N ARG A 268 22.56 2.15 -26.45
CA ARG A 268 23.21 0.88 -26.13
C ARG A 268 24.37 1.14 -25.16
N PRO A 269 24.37 0.57 -23.94
CA PRO A 269 25.50 0.67 -23.02
C PRO A 269 26.79 0.13 -23.65
N SER A 270 27.92 0.76 -23.36
CA SER A 270 29.23 0.22 -23.73
C SER A 270 29.62 -0.91 -22.76
N PRO A 271 30.49 -1.85 -23.16
CA PRO A 271 30.96 -2.90 -22.26
C PRO A 271 31.59 -2.37 -20.96
N ALA A 272 32.29 -1.23 -21.03
CA ALA A 272 32.87 -0.58 -19.85
C ALA A 272 31.80 -0.02 -18.90
N LEU A 273 30.71 0.54 -19.43
CA LEU A 273 29.59 1.04 -18.63
C LEU A 273 28.85 -0.13 -17.96
N ASP A 274 28.59 -1.21 -18.71
CA ASP A 274 27.98 -2.43 -18.17
C ASP A 274 28.83 -3.02 -17.05
N GLN A 275 30.15 -3.08 -17.22
CA GLN A 275 31.07 -3.56 -16.18
C GLN A 275 30.97 -2.73 -14.89
N ARG A 276 30.92 -1.40 -14.99
CA ARG A 276 30.76 -0.52 -13.81
C ARG A 276 29.41 -0.72 -13.12
N TYR A 277 28.34 -0.84 -13.90
CA TYR A 277 27.01 -1.13 -13.36
C TYR A 277 26.96 -2.48 -12.63
N LEU A 278 27.63 -3.49 -13.18
CA LEU A 278 27.68 -4.84 -12.62
C LEU A 278 28.53 -4.89 -11.35
N GLN A 279 29.62 -4.11 -11.27
CA GLN A 279 30.36 -3.91 -10.01
C GLN A 279 29.46 -3.28 -8.93
N ALA A 280 28.65 -2.28 -9.28
CA ALA A 280 27.70 -1.68 -8.35
C ALA A 280 26.60 -2.66 -7.93
N CYS A 281 26.11 -3.50 -8.85
CA CYS A 281 25.17 -4.59 -8.58
C CYS A 281 25.71 -5.56 -7.54
N THR A 282 26.95 -6.04 -7.69
CA THR A 282 27.59 -6.97 -6.75
C THR A 282 27.72 -6.36 -5.35
N LYS A 283 28.15 -5.10 -5.26
CA LYS A 283 28.22 -4.38 -3.98
C LYS A 283 26.84 -4.27 -3.31
N ARG A 284 25.82 -3.83 -4.07
CA ARG A 284 24.45 -3.70 -3.54
C ARG A 284 23.85 -5.04 -3.14
N LEU A 285 24.12 -6.14 -3.86
CA LEU A 285 23.62 -7.47 -3.50
C LEU A 285 24.09 -7.88 -2.08
N GLN A 286 25.34 -7.56 -1.73
CA GLN A 286 25.89 -7.82 -0.39
C GLN A 286 25.25 -6.92 0.69
N ASP A 287 24.96 -5.67 0.37
CA ASP A 287 24.23 -4.75 1.25
C ASP A 287 22.79 -5.22 1.49
N LEU A 288 22.08 -5.65 0.43
CA LEU A 288 20.69 -6.12 0.48
C LEU A 288 20.51 -7.32 1.40
N VAL A 289 21.42 -8.30 1.35
CA VAL A 289 21.34 -9.45 2.25
C VAL A 289 21.49 -8.99 3.70
N ARG A 290 22.38 -8.05 4.02
CA ARG A 290 22.51 -7.51 5.39
C ARG A 290 21.30 -6.71 5.82
N GLU A 291 20.69 -5.96 4.90
CA GLU A 291 19.48 -5.17 5.14
C GLU A 291 18.29 -6.10 5.46
N LEU A 292 18.03 -7.09 4.61
CA LEU A 292 17.01 -8.12 4.81
C LEU A 292 17.10 -8.76 6.21
N ARG A 293 18.31 -9.12 6.68
CA ARG A 293 18.53 -9.73 8.01
C ARG A 293 18.18 -8.84 9.20
N ARG A 294 18.08 -7.53 8.98
CA ARG A 294 17.74 -6.54 10.02
C ARG A 294 16.28 -6.13 9.95
N THR A 295 15.60 -6.45 8.85
CA THR A 295 14.23 -6.05 8.59
C THR A 295 13.23 -7.02 9.21
N SER A 296 12.21 -6.46 9.85
CA SER A 296 11.03 -7.18 10.36
C SER A 296 9.76 -6.79 9.60
N ASP A 297 9.76 -5.68 8.87
CA ASP A 297 8.66 -5.29 7.98
C ASP A 297 8.67 -6.11 6.68
N THR A 298 7.62 -6.91 6.49
CA THR A 298 7.36 -7.76 5.33
C THR A 298 7.20 -6.98 4.02
N GLN A 299 6.68 -5.75 4.05
CA GLN A 299 6.57 -4.92 2.84
C GLN A 299 7.96 -4.46 2.37
N THR A 300 8.78 -4.00 3.31
CA THR A 300 10.20 -3.70 3.05
C THR A 300 10.94 -4.96 2.58
N VAL A 301 10.73 -6.12 3.23
CA VAL A 301 11.30 -7.40 2.79
C VAL A 301 10.92 -7.74 1.34
N SER A 302 9.65 -7.60 0.96
CA SER A 302 9.20 -7.86 -0.41
C SER A 302 9.91 -6.95 -1.40
N SER A 303 9.98 -5.66 -1.10
CA SER A 303 10.66 -4.65 -1.92
C SER A 303 12.16 -4.96 -2.08
N LEU A 304 12.83 -5.33 -1.00
CA LEU A 304 14.25 -5.72 -1.00
C LEU A 304 14.49 -7.02 -1.78
N ASN A 305 13.58 -8.01 -1.71
CA ASN A 305 13.69 -9.24 -2.49
C ASN A 305 13.42 -9.02 -3.99
N GLU A 306 12.51 -8.12 -4.36
CA GLU A 306 12.31 -7.69 -5.75
C GLU A 306 13.57 -7.01 -6.30
N GLU A 307 14.17 -6.10 -5.51
CA GLU A 307 15.43 -5.46 -5.87
C GLU A 307 16.57 -6.47 -6.01
N ARG A 308 16.67 -7.42 -5.05
CA ARG A 308 17.64 -8.52 -5.07
C ARG A 308 17.49 -9.36 -6.34
N PHE A 309 16.26 -9.72 -6.74
CA PHE A 309 16.01 -10.47 -7.96
C PHE A 309 16.36 -9.68 -9.23
N ALA A 310 16.00 -8.40 -9.28
CA ALA A 310 16.35 -7.52 -10.40
C ALA A 310 17.88 -7.41 -10.59
N ILE A 311 18.63 -7.30 -9.49
CA ILE A 311 20.10 -7.30 -9.50
C ILE A 311 20.66 -8.64 -10.00
N LEU A 312 20.15 -9.77 -9.52
CA LEU A 312 20.58 -11.10 -9.97
C LEU A 312 20.33 -11.29 -11.47
N ARG A 313 19.23 -10.77 -12.00
CA ARG A 313 18.93 -10.78 -13.44
C ARG A 313 19.94 -9.97 -14.25
N SER A 314 20.43 -8.84 -13.73
CA SER A 314 21.52 -8.07 -14.35
C SER A 314 22.84 -8.84 -14.30
N LEU A 315 23.13 -9.53 -13.20
CA LEU A 315 24.37 -10.31 -13.05
C LEU A 315 24.42 -11.55 -13.95
N ALA A 316 23.28 -12.12 -14.35
CA ALA A 316 23.21 -13.31 -15.20
C ALA A 316 23.87 -13.17 -16.59
N TYR A 317 24.26 -11.97 -17.00
CA TYR A 317 25.03 -11.70 -18.22
C TYR A 317 26.55 -11.81 -18.04
N GLN A 318 27.03 -12.18 -16.86
CA GLN A 318 28.45 -12.40 -16.55
C GLN A 318 28.72 -13.82 -16.06
N ASP A 319 30.00 -14.11 -15.84
CA ASP A 319 30.48 -15.32 -15.17
C ASP A 319 30.16 -15.30 -13.66
N THR A 320 28.88 -15.21 -13.31
CA THR A 320 28.37 -15.19 -11.93
C THR A 320 27.49 -16.39 -11.63
N LEU A 321 27.74 -17.51 -12.31
CA LEU A 321 26.93 -18.73 -12.18
C LEU A 321 26.83 -19.17 -10.71
N GLU A 322 27.95 -19.14 -10.00
CA GLU A 322 28.00 -19.48 -8.59
C GLU A 322 27.07 -18.60 -7.73
N VAL A 323 27.09 -17.29 -7.95
CA VAL A 323 26.23 -16.33 -7.23
C VAL A 323 24.76 -16.60 -7.50
N LEU A 324 24.40 -16.91 -8.75
CA LEU A 324 23.02 -17.26 -9.11
C LEU A 324 22.55 -18.53 -8.39
N LEU A 325 23.38 -19.58 -8.39
CA LEU A 325 23.04 -20.84 -7.74
C LEU A 325 22.83 -20.68 -6.22
N HIS A 326 23.73 -19.95 -5.54
CA HIS A 326 23.58 -19.65 -4.10
C HIS A 326 22.27 -18.91 -3.76
N HIS A 327 21.72 -18.15 -4.70
CA HIS A 327 20.49 -17.38 -4.51
C HIS A 327 19.23 -18.08 -5.05
N ARG A 328 19.36 -19.13 -5.87
CA ARG A 328 18.25 -19.80 -6.57
C ARG A 328 17.13 -20.25 -5.65
N PHE A 329 17.49 -20.75 -4.47
CA PHE A 329 16.55 -21.31 -3.48
C PHE A 329 16.47 -20.48 -2.21
N ALA A 330 17.00 -19.25 -2.23
CA ALA A 330 16.93 -18.40 -1.05
C ALA A 330 15.47 -17.95 -0.79
N PRO A 331 15.07 -17.75 0.48
CA PRO A 331 13.72 -17.29 0.82
C PRO A 331 13.33 -16.02 0.05
N GLY A 332 12.09 -15.97 -0.45
CA GLY A 332 11.57 -14.85 -1.26
C GLY A 332 12.02 -14.84 -2.73
N LEU A 333 12.86 -15.78 -3.17
CA LEU A 333 13.32 -15.90 -4.56
C LEU A 333 12.94 -17.21 -5.25
N VAL A 334 12.53 -18.24 -4.50
CA VAL A 334 12.31 -19.60 -5.03
C VAL A 334 11.29 -19.65 -6.17
N ASP A 335 10.21 -18.88 -6.03
CA ASP A 335 9.07 -18.78 -6.95
C ASP A 335 9.26 -17.77 -8.10
N LYS A 336 10.40 -17.08 -8.18
CA LYS A 336 10.58 -16.03 -9.19
C LYS A 336 10.76 -16.65 -10.58
N ASP A 337 9.96 -16.19 -11.54
CA ASP A 337 10.08 -16.62 -12.93
C ASP A 337 11.40 -16.16 -13.57
N GLY A 338 11.95 -16.97 -14.48
CA GLY A 338 13.15 -16.63 -15.25
C GLY A 338 14.45 -17.27 -14.76
N TRP A 339 14.44 -17.97 -13.63
CA TRP A 339 15.61 -18.74 -13.15
C TRP A 339 16.21 -19.70 -14.18
N PRO A 340 15.42 -20.52 -14.91
CA PRO A 340 15.98 -21.41 -15.94
C PRO A 340 16.75 -20.67 -17.02
N GLU A 341 16.22 -19.55 -17.51
CA GLU A 341 16.87 -18.73 -18.53
C GLU A 341 18.15 -18.09 -17.99
N MET A 342 18.10 -17.51 -16.79
CA MET A 342 19.24 -16.85 -16.15
C MET A 342 20.39 -17.83 -15.90
N ILE A 343 20.12 -18.99 -15.29
CA ILE A 343 21.14 -19.99 -14.97
C ILE A 343 21.71 -20.63 -16.23
N THR A 344 20.85 -20.99 -17.20
CA THR A 344 21.31 -21.56 -18.48
C THR A 344 22.18 -20.58 -19.25
N ARG A 345 21.81 -19.29 -19.27
CA ARG A 345 22.60 -18.23 -19.92
C ARG A 345 23.97 -18.09 -19.26
N ALA A 346 24.03 -17.99 -17.94
CA ALA A 346 25.28 -17.89 -17.19
C ALA A 346 26.18 -19.13 -17.40
N ALA A 347 25.60 -20.33 -17.40
CA ALA A 347 26.32 -21.57 -17.66
C ALA A 347 26.93 -21.61 -19.07
N ARG A 348 26.17 -21.26 -20.11
CA ARG A 348 26.68 -21.18 -21.49
C ARG A 348 27.80 -20.16 -21.64
N HIS A 349 27.66 -19.00 -20.98
CA HIS A 349 28.70 -17.98 -20.97
C HIS A 349 30.01 -18.51 -20.33
N ARG A 350 29.93 -19.18 -19.17
CA ARG A 350 31.08 -19.78 -18.49
C ARG A 350 31.78 -20.85 -19.34
N LEU A 351 31.01 -21.69 -20.04
CA LEU A 351 31.56 -22.68 -20.98
C LEU A 351 32.29 -22.02 -22.16
N GLY A 352 31.76 -20.92 -22.68
CA GLY A 352 32.40 -20.14 -23.74
C GLY A 352 33.76 -19.55 -23.35
N LEU A 353 33.99 -19.31 -22.05
CA LEU A 353 35.24 -18.78 -21.50
C LEU A 353 36.32 -19.85 -21.23
N GLN A 354 36.02 -21.14 -21.43
CA GLN A 354 36.97 -22.26 -21.21
C GLN A 354 37.67 -22.25 -19.83
N GLN A 355 36.96 -21.87 -18.77
CA GLN A 355 37.51 -21.85 -17.42
C GLN A 355 37.65 -23.25 -16.80
N ALA A 356 38.56 -23.41 -15.84
CA ALA A 356 38.87 -24.69 -15.17
C ALA A 356 37.68 -25.29 -14.41
N ASP A 357 36.75 -24.47 -13.91
CA ASP A 357 35.56 -24.90 -13.16
C ASP A 357 34.32 -25.08 -14.06
N ALA A 358 34.51 -25.72 -15.22
CA ALA A 358 33.45 -25.93 -16.22
C ALA A 358 32.45 -27.04 -15.84
N GLU A 359 32.71 -27.82 -14.79
CA GLU A 359 31.90 -29.00 -14.44
C GLU A 359 30.45 -28.64 -14.09
N VAL A 360 30.24 -27.64 -13.22
CA VAL A 360 28.88 -27.17 -12.84
C VAL A 360 28.14 -26.57 -14.05
N ALA A 361 28.85 -25.83 -14.91
CA ALA A 361 28.25 -25.28 -16.12
C ALA A 361 27.89 -26.38 -17.14
N THR A 362 28.69 -27.45 -17.20
CA THR A 362 28.41 -28.64 -18.00
C THR A 362 27.19 -29.37 -17.47
N LEU A 363 27.09 -29.57 -16.15
CA LEU A 363 25.93 -30.18 -15.48
C LEU A 363 24.60 -29.48 -15.83
N LEU A 364 24.64 -28.16 -15.98
CA LEU A 364 23.45 -27.36 -16.30
C LEU A 364 23.03 -27.37 -17.77
N THR A 365 23.92 -27.80 -18.67
CA THR A 365 23.72 -27.71 -20.13
C THR A 365 23.77 -29.04 -20.85
N ALA A 366 24.43 -30.04 -20.27
CA ALA A 366 24.52 -31.39 -20.80
C ALA A 366 23.24 -32.20 -20.54
N VAL A 367 23.02 -33.22 -21.36
CA VAL A 367 21.99 -34.23 -21.13
C VAL A 367 22.54 -35.24 -20.13
N ILE A 368 22.01 -35.21 -18.92
CA ILE A 368 22.38 -36.11 -17.81
C ILE A 368 21.11 -36.82 -17.35
N ASP A 369 21.19 -38.12 -17.11
CA ASP A 369 20.03 -38.88 -16.64
C ASP A 369 19.64 -38.50 -15.20
N THR A 370 18.36 -38.69 -14.87
CA THR A 370 17.81 -38.35 -13.55
C THR A 370 18.55 -39.04 -12.40
N GLY A 371 18.99 -40.28 -12.58
CA GLY A 371 19.70 -41.04 -11.56
C GLY A 371 21.06 -40.44 -11.20
N ALA A 372 21.83 -40.04 -12.21
CA ALA A 372 23.08 -39.32 -12.02
C ALA A 372 22.87 -37.95 -11.35
N LEU A 373 21.83 -37.19 -11.73
CA LEU A 373 21.49 -35.93 -11.07
C LEU A 373 21.17 -36.12 -9.58
N LEU A 374 20.42 -37.16 -9.22
CA LEU A 374 20.13 -37.50 -7.83
C LEU A 374 21.39 -37.86 -7.03
N GLN A 375 22.33 -38.59 -7.64
CA GLN A 375 23.61 -38.90 -7.00
C GLN A 375 24.45 -37.64 -6.77
N ILE A 376 24.49 -36.73 -7.75
CA ILE A 376 25.19 -35.44 -7.62
C ILE A 376 24.54 -34.58 -6.53
N PHE A 377 23.21 -34.54 -6.46
CA PHE A 377 22.48 -33.83 -5.41
C PHE A 377 22.84 -34.33 -3.99
N ASN A 378 23.07 -35.63 -3.83
CA ASN A 378 23.51 -36.23 -2.56
C ASN A 378 25.04 -36.17 -2.35
N GLY A 379 25.82 -35.74 -3.34
CA GLY A 379 27.28 -35.67 -3.28
C GLY A 379 27.79 -34.65 -2.26
N PRO A 380 29.10 -34.53 -1.97
CA PRO A 380 29.61 -33.60 -0.96
C PRO A 380 29.67 -32.12 -1.40
N ASP A 381 29.65 -31.84 -2.71
CA ASP A 381 29.72 -30.47 -3.25
C ASP A 381 28.35 -29.81 -3.32
N ASP A 382 28.15 -28.75 -2.53
CA ASP A 382 26.90 -28.01 -2.49
C ASP A 382 26.60 -27.28 -3.80
N LEU A 383 27.60 -26.78 -4.52
CA LEU A 383 27.35 -26.04 -5.76
C LEU A 383 26.84 -26.97 -6.87
N ALA A 384 27.46 -28.14 -7.00
CA ALA A 384 26.97 -29.20 -7.87
C ALA A 384 25.57 -29.69 -7.44
N ALA A 385 25.30 -29.80 -6.14
CA ALA A 385 23.98 -30.18 -5.64
C ALA A 385 22.91 -29.15 -6.00
N LEU A 386 23.19 -27.85 -5.88
CA LEU A 386 22.26 -26.78 -6.28
C LEU A 386 21.98 -26.79 -7.79
N ALA A 387 23.00 -27.03 -8.62
CA ALA A 387 22.85 -27.17 -10.06
C ALA A 387 22.03 -28.41 -10.45
N ALA A 388 22.26 -29.54 -9.78
CA ALA A 388 21.47 -30.76 -9.97
C ALA A 388 20.01 -30.54 -9.56
N ALA A 389 19.76 -29.93 -8.40
CA ALA A 389 18.41 -29.57 -7.94
C ALA A 389 17.69 -28.66 -8.94
N HIS A 390 18.40 -27.65 -9.49
CA HIS A 390 17.83 -26.79 -10.51
C HIS A 390 17.43 -27.55 -11.78
N ARG A 391 18.26 -28.48 -12.26
CA ARG A 391 17.96 -29.34 -13.41
C ARG A 391 16.76 -30.24 -13.14
N LEU A 392 16.74 -30.94 -12.01
CA LEU A 392 15.65 -31.83 -11.61
C LEU A 392 14.29 -31.10 -11.57
N LEU A 393 14.25 -29.86 -11.07
CA LEU A 393 13.03 -29.03 -11.08
C LEU A 393 12.65 -28.53 -12.47
N THR A 394 13.63 -28.19 -13.30
CA THR A 394 13.38 -27.62 -14.64
C THR A 394 12.96 -28.69 -15.65
N ASP A 395 13.56 -29.87 -15.56
CA ASP A 395 13.28 -30.99 -16.46
C ASP A 395 12.01 -31.76 -16.06
N CYS A 396 11.45 -31.52 -14.87
CA CYS A 396 10.33 -32.24 -14.27
C CYS A 396 10.51 -33.77 -14.31
N SER A 397 11.76 -34.22 -14.15
CA SER A 397 12.18 -35.59 -14.49
C SER A 397 12.23 -36.54 -13.31
N VAL A 398 11.89 -36.07 -12.10
CA VAL A 398 11.98 -36.82 -10.85
C VAL A 398 10.73 -36.62 -9.98
N SER A 399 10.36 -37.65 -9.23
CA SER A 399 9.35 -37.48 -8.18
C SER A 399 9.92 -36.63 -7.03
N PRO A 400 9.23 -35.57 -6.58
CA PRO A 400 9.66 -34.77 -5.43
C PRO A 400 10.01 -35.60 -4.18
N ARG A 401 9.33 -36.73 -4.00
CA ARG A 401 9.58 -37.70 -2.94
C ARG A 401 11.00 -38.27 -2.96
N GLU A 402 11.50 -38.63 -4.13
CA GLU A 402 12.82 -39.26 -4.29
C GLU A 402 13.94 -38.30 -3.87
N VAL A 403 13.78 -37.00 -4.18
CA VAL A 403 14.73 -35.96 -3.78
C VAL A 403 14.73 -35.77 -2.26
N LEU A 404 13.55 -35.63 -1.65
CA LEU A 404 13.44 -35.42 -0.19
C LEU A 404 13.93 -36.62 0.64
N GLN A 405 13.87 -37.83 0.10
CA GLN A 405 14.47 -39.01 0.74
C GLN A 405 16.01 -38.94 0.82
N GLN A 406 16.67 -38.13 -0.02
CA GLN A 406 18.12 -37.90 0.03
C GLN A 406 18.51 -36.78 1.01
N VAL A 407 17.54 -36.11 1.63
CA VAL A 407 17.79 -34.95 2.50
C VAL A 407 17.55 -35.32 3.97
N HIS A 408 18.47 -34.91 4.83
CA HIS A 408 18.42 -35.14 6.26
C HIS A 408 18.52 -33.82 7.01
N ALA A 409 18.11 -33.79 8.28
CA ALA A 409 18.20 -32.57 9.10
C ALA A 409 19.65 -32.07 9.28
N GLN A 410 20.65 -32.94 9.10
CA GLN A 410 22.07 -32.61 9.13
C GLN A 410 22.66 -32.25 7.75
N SER A 411 21.87 -32.29 6.68
CA SER A 411 22.30 -31.83 5.36
C SER A 411 22.69 -30.35 5.40
N SER A 412 23.49 -29.90 4.41
CA SER A 412 23.87 -28.50 4.32
C SER A 412 22.63 -27.60 4.19
N PRO A 413 22.67 -26.36 4.73
CA PRO A 413 21.56 -25.42 4.59
C PRO A 413 21.14 -25.18 3.14
N LEU A 414 22.08 -25.19 2.19
CA LEU A 414 21.82 -25.02 0.77
C LEU A 414 20.99 -26.17 0.18
N ARG A 415 21.24 -27.41 0.60
CA ARG A 415 20.41 -28.56 0.20
C ARG A 415 19.04 -28.55 0.85
N LEU A 416 18.94 -28.13 2.11
CA LEU A 416 17.64 -27.97 2.78
C LEU A 416 16.79 -26.89 2.11
N LEU A 417 17.40 -25.77 1.68
CA LEU A 417 16.74 -24.74 0.88
C LEU A 417 16.27 -25.30 -0.47
N ALA A 418 17.13 -26.05 -1.18
CA ALA A 418 16.75 -26.71 -2.42
C ALA A 418 15.60 -27.70 -2.24
N ALA A 419 15.59 -28.45 -1.12
CA ALA A 419 14.52 -29.38 -0.76
C ALA A 419 13.16 -28.68 -0.62
N GLY A 420 13.14 -27.46 -0.08
CA GLY A 420 11.93 -26.63 0.02
C GLY A 420 11.23 -26.44 -1.33
N ALA A 421 11.98 -26.21 -2.41
CA ALA A 421 11.42 -26.05 -3.75
C ALA A 421 10.74 -27.32 -4.30
N PHE A 422 11.10 -28.51 -3.81
CA PHE A 422 10.42 -29.76 -4.17
C PHE A 422 9.17 -29.99 -3.33
N VAL A 423 9.12 -29.51 -2.08
CA VAL A 423 7.94 -29.63 -1.21
C VAL A 423 6.73 -28.94 -1.83
N GLU A 424 6.91 -27.83 -2.55
CA GLU A 424 5.82 -27.13 -3.25
C GLU A 424 5.10 -27.99 -4.30
N GLN A 425 5.78 -29.04 -4.81
CA GLN A 425 5.25 -29.96 -5.81
C GLN A 425 4.58 -31.21 -5.19
N PHE A 426 4.48 -31.28 -3.86
CA PHE A 426 4.00 -32.47 -3.17
C PHE A 426 2.50 -32.73 -3.35
N THR A 427 2.16 -34.02 -3.38
CA THR A 427 0.81 -34.51 -3.17
C THR A 427 0.59 -34.85 -1.69
N THR A 428 -0.66 -34.92 -1.24
CA THR A 428 -1.02 -35.18 0.17
C THR A 428 -0.30 -36.37 0.82
N PRO A 429 -0.11 -37.53 0.15
CA PRO A 429 0.61 -38.67 0.72
C PRO A 429 2.08 -38.41 1.09
N ASP A 430 2.75 -37.46 0.41
CA ASP A 430 4.18 -37.22 0.58
C ASP A 430 4.49 -36.19 1.68
N LEU A 431 3.48 -35.45 2.14
CA LEU A 431 3.59 -34.42 3.19
C LEU A 431 4.19 -34.95 4.50
N GLY A 432 4.02 -36.24 4.80
CA GLY A 432 4.62 -36.87 5.98
C GLY A 432 6.15 -36.81 5.98
N LEU A 433 6.79 -36.89 4.81
CA LEU A 433 8.26 -36.79 4.71
C LEU A 433 8.75 -35.37 5.01
N ALA A 434 8.09 -34.35 4.45
CA ALA A 434 8.42 -32.95 4.71
C ALA A 434 8.21 -32.60 6.18
N SER A 435 7.09 -33.02 6.77
CA SER A 435 6.79 -32.81 8.19
C SER A 435 7.84 -33.45 9.10
N ASN A 436 8.27 -34.68 8.81
CA ASN A 436 9.32 -35.36 9.57
C ASN A 436 10.67 -34.65 9.47
N LEU A 437 11.05 -34.18 8.27
CA LEU A 437 12.29 -33.42 8.07
C LEU A 437 12.26 -32.10 8.86
N ILE A 438 11.15 -31.37 8.79
CA ILE A 438 10.95 -30.12 9.53
C ILE A 438 11.06 -30.37 11.05
N ARG A 439 10.37 -31.38 11.58
CA ARG A 439 10.46 -31.75 13.01
C ARG A 439 11.87 -32.17 13.42
N ALA A 440 12.56 -32.94 12.61
CA ALA A 440 13.94 -33.32 12.87
C ALA A 440 14.87 -32.09 12.91
N LEU A 441 14.67 -31.12 12.00
CA LEU A 441 15.41 -29.85 11.99
C LEU A 441 15.11 -29.00 13.24
N MET A 442 13.83 -28.93 13.66
CA MET A 442 13.43 -28.24 14.89
C MET A 442 14.04 -28.88 16.14
N GLN A 443 14.03 -30.21 16.24
CA GLN A 443 14.63 -30.93 17.38
C GLN A 443 16.13 -30.64 17.50
N GLY A 444 16.82 -30.58 16.35
CA GLY A 444 18.24 -30.26 16.27
C GLY A 444 18.61 -28.81 16.56
N ALA A 445 17.64 -27.87 16.65
CA ALA A 445 17.98 -26.48 16.95
C ALA A 445 18.62 -26.37 18.35
N GLN A 446 19.65 -25.55 18.47
CA GLN A 446 20.30 -25.25 19.75
C GLN A 446 19.96 -23.81 20.15
N SER A 447 20.46 -23.34 21.30
CA SER A 447 20.31 -21.92 21.69
C SER A 447 20.90 -20.95 20.65
N GLU A 448 21.82 -21.42 19.82
CA GLU A 448 22.43 -20.68 18.71
C GLU A 448 22.19 -21.39 17.38
N MET A 449 20.94 -21.45 16.92
CA MET A 449 20.64 -21.92 15.56
C MET A 449 21.33 -21.00 14.53
N PRO A 450 22.22 -21.52 13.66
CA PRO A 450 22.83 -20.74 12.59
C PRO A 450 21.76 -20.13 11.69
N VAL A 451 21.99 -18.88 11.25
CA VAL A 451 21.05 -18.14 10.40
C VAL A 451 20.67 -18.92 9.13
N ALA A 452 21.62 -19.62 8.53
CA ALA A 452 21.36 -20.44 7.34
C ALA A 452 20.40 -21.63 7.62
N GLN A 453 20.44 -22.20 8.82
CA GLN A 453 19.48 -23.25 9.21
C GLN A 453 18.08 -22.67 9.47
N LEU A 454 18.00 -21.45 10.02
CA LEU A 454 16.72 -20.75 10.16
C LEU A 454 16.10 -20.45 8.78
N ASP A 455 16.93 -20.10 7.77
CA ASP A 455 16.45 -19.92 6.39
C ASP A 455 15.87 -21.20 5.81
N ALA A 456 16.57 -22.31 6.01
CA ALA A 456 16.14 -23.62 5.57
C ALA A 456 14.81 -24.03 6.24
N LEU A 457 14.69 -23.82 7.55
CA LEU A 457 13.45 -24.09 8.30
C LEU A 457 12.30 -23.22 7.77
N ALA A 458 12.54 -21.92 7.58
CA ALA A 458 11.57 -20.99 7.04
C ALA A 458 11.11 -21.43 5.64
N ALA A 459 12.04 -21.73 4.72
CA ALA A 459 11.73 -22.15 3.36
C ALA A 459 10.94 -23.47 3.31
N LEU A 460 11.31 -24.47 4.12
CA LEU A 460 10.61 -25.76 4.17
C LEU A 460 9.17 -25.63 4.67
N ILE A 461 8.94 -24.78 5.68
CA ILE A 461 7.59 -24.52 6.20
C ILE A 461 6.78 -23.68 5.21
N ASP A 462 7.39 -22.67 4.59
CA ASP A 462 6.72 -21.83 3.60
C ASP A 462 6.23 -22.64 2.38
N ALA A 463 7.06 -23.57 1.91
CA ALA A 463 6.77 -24.46 0.80
C ALA A 463 5.51 -25.34 0.98
N LEU A 464 5.07 -25.57 2.23
CA LEU A 464 3.83 -26.30 2.52
C LEU A 464 2.56 -25.48 2.18
N GLY A 465 2.68 -24.17 1.92
CA GLY A 465 1.57 -23.24 1.93
C GLY A 465 0.41 -23.58 0.99
N ARG A 466 0.70 -24.03 -0.23
CA ARG A 466 -0.36 -24.41 -1.19
C ARG A 466 -0.86 -25.83 -0.99
N ALA A 467 0.02 -26.76 -0.61
CA ALA A 467 -0.30 -28.18 -0.55
C ALA A 467 -1.00 -28.58 0.77
N ALA A 468 -0.69 -27.89 1.87
CA ALA A 468 -1.14 -28.25 3.21
C ALA A 468 -1.15 -27.03 4.16
N PRO A 469 -2.06 -26.06 3.97
CA PRO A 469 -2.11 -24.84 4.77
C PRO A 469 -2.26 -25.09 6.28
N THR A 470 -3.11 -26.04 6.68
CA THR A 470 -3.26 -26.42 8.10
C THR A 470 -1.96 -26.97 8.69
N LEU A 471 -1.28 -27.89 7.98
CA LEU A 471 -0.01 -28.47 8.42
C LEU A 471 1.11 -27.42 8.48
N ARG A 472 1.15 -26.48 7.52
CA ARG A 472 2.07 -25.34 7.54
C ARG A 472 1.88 -24.54 8.82
N ALA A 473 0.64 -24.22 9.18
CA ALA A 473 0.34 -23.41 10.35
C ALA A 473 0.68 -24.13 11.66
N GLU A 474 0.38 -25.43 11.76
CA GLU A 474 0.78 -26.28 12.89
C GLU A 474 2.31 -26.31 13.05
N LEU A 475 3.05 -26.56 11.97
CA LEU A 475 4.52 -26.62 12.03
C LEU A 475 5.16 -25.25 12.26
N ALA A 476 4.56 -24.18 11.75
CA ALA A 476 4.99 -22.81 12.02
C ALA A 476 4.80 -22.46 13.51
N ASP A 477 3.69 -22.88 14.12
CA ASP A 477 3.42 -22.69 15.55
C ASP A 477 4.38 -23.52 16.41
N GLU A 478 4.56 -24.80 16.09
CA GLU A 478 5.52 -25.69 16.75
C GLU A 478 6.94 -25.09 16.72
N ALA A 479 7.37 -24.62 15.54
CA ALA A 479 8.66 -23.97 15.36
C ALA A 479 8.76 -22.66 16.16
N SER A 480 7.74 -21.80 16.14
CA SER A 480 7.72 -20.55 16.89
C SER A 480 7.89 -20.79 18.39
N LEU A 481 7.19 -21.77 18.96
CA LEU A 481 7.33 -22.14 20.38
C LEU A 481 8.75 -22.60 20.70
N ILE A 482 9.35 -23.43 19.84
CA ILE A 482 10.73 -23.92 20.03
C ILE A 482 11.75 -22.78 19.92
N LEU A 483 11.61 -21.91 18.93
CA LEU A 483 12.50 -20.76 18.70
C LEU A 483 12.40 -19.76 19.86
N GLN A 484 11.20 -19.52 20.38
CA GLN A 484 10.97 -18.66 21.54
C GLN A 484 11.55 -19.27 22.82
N ALA A 485 11.29 -20.55 23.09
CA ALA A 485 11.83 -21.25 24.26
C ALA A 485 13.37 -21.25 24.27
N ARG A 486 13.99 -21.31 23.08
CA ARG A 486 15.44 -21.27 22.88
C ARG A 486 16.01 -19.86 22.70
N ARG A 487 15.16 -18.81 22.73
CA ARG A 487 15.53 -17.40 22.59
C ARG A 487 16.32 -17.07 21.30
N VAL A 488 15.94 -17.71 20.19
CA VAL A 488 16.58 -17.50 18.88
C VAL A 488 16.21 -16.11 18.35
N THR A 489 17.02 -15.11 18.69
CA THR A 489 16.75 -13.69 18.37
C THR A 489 16.53 -13.41 16.88
N PRO A 490 17.25 -14.06 15.93
CA PRO A 490 16.99 -13.88 14.49
C PRO A 490 15.57 -14.25 14.04
N ALA A 491 14.82 -15.04 14.80
CA ALA A 491 13.44 -15.40 14.47
C ALA A 491 12.49 -14.18 14.45
N MET A 492 12.81 -13.09 15.14
CA MET A 492 12.02 -11.84 15.13
C MET A 492 12.18 -11.01 13.83
N ARG A 493 12.83 -11.57 12.81
CA ARG A 493 13.22 -10.89 11.57
C ARG A 493 13.05 -11.82 10.37
N TRP A 494 13.31 -11.30 9.18
CA TRP A 494 13.36 -12.10 7.97
C TRP A 494 14.43 -13.22 8.03
N PRO A 495 14.13 -14.44 7.54
CA PRO A 495 12.90 -14.84 6.84
C PRO A 495 11.80 -15.40 7.74
N TRP A 496 12.10 -15.80 8.98
CA TRP A 496 11.14 -16.49 9.86
C TRP A 496 9.87 -15.69 10.06
N LEU A 497 10.01 -14.39 10.36
CA LEU A 497 8.84 -13.54 10.60
C LEU A 497 7.90 -13.49 9.39
N THR A 498 8.43 -13.48 8.17
CA THR A 498 7.60 -13.49 6.95
C THR A 498 6.81 -14.78 6.85
N VAL A 499 7.44 -15.93 7.12
CA VAL A 499 6.79 -17.25 7.06
C VAL A 499 5.75 -17.40 8.18
N TRP A 500 6.08 -16.98 9.40
CA TRP A 500 5.16 -16.97 10.53
C TRP A 500 3.94 -16.09 10.26
N SER A 501 4.14 -14.84 9.83
CA SER A 501 3.03 -13.93 9.53
C SER A 501 2.19 -14.40 8.34
N ALA A 502 2.77 -15.14 7.39
CA ALA A 502 2.06 -15.70 6.25
C ALA A 502 1.42 -17.07 6.54
N ALA A 503 1.66 -17.66 7.72
CA ALA A 503 1.05 -18.92 8.16
C ALA A 503 -0.41 -18.73 8.65
N ALA A 504 -0.98 -17.53 8.47
CA ALA A 504 -2.40 -17.29 8.67
C ALA A 504 -3.22 -18.28 7.82
N THR A 505 -4.14 -18.98 8.47
CA THR A 505 -5.04 -19.96 7.85
C THR A 505 -6.41 -19.36 7.66
N ASP A 506 -7.19 -19.93 6.73
CA ASP A 506 -8.55 -19.48 6.53
C ASP A 506 -9.45 -19.86 7.72
N SER A 507 -10.63 -19.24 7.79
CA SER A 507 -11.58 -19.49 8.88
C SER A 507 -12.04 -20.96 8.95
N ARG A 508 -12.02 -21.70 7.84
CA ARG A 508 -12.47 -23.09 7.79
C ARG A 508 -11.42 -24.01 8.42
N ASP A 509 -10.15 -23.80 8.12
CA ASP A 509 -9.03 -24.54 8.69
C ASP A 509 -8.93 -24.31 10.20
N LEU A 510 -9.11 -23.07 10.66
CA LEU A 510 -9.14 -22.75 12.09
C LEU A 510 -10.31 -23.41 12.81
N ALA A 511 -11.51 -23.40 12.21
CA ALA A 511 -12.65 -24.13 12.75
C ALA A 511 -12.36 -25.64 12.81
N SER A 512 -11.74 -26.21 11.77
CA SER A 512 -11.39 -27.63 11.74
C SER A 512 -10.40 -28.02 12.85
N LEU A 513 -9.43 -27.16 13.18
CA LEU A 513 -8.51 -27.37 14.29
C LEU A 513 -9.25 -27.41 15.64
N LEU A 514 -10.24 -26.55 15.83
CA LEU A 514 -11.08 -26.52 17.03
C LEU A 514 -12.03 -27.72 17.14
N GLU A 515 -12.41 -28.36 16.02
CA GLU A 515 -13.27 -29.54 16.02
C GLU A 515 -12.53 -30.85 16.33
N ARG A 516 -11.19 -30.86 16.23
CA ARG A 516 -10.38 -32.05 16.56
C ARG A 516 -10.49 -32.39 18.04
N PRO A 517 -10.36 -33.67 18.44
CA PRO A 517 -10.39 -34.06 19.85
C PRO A 517 -9.08 -33.76 20.62
N ASP A 518 -8.15 -33.02 20.01
CA ASP A 518 -6.79 -32.78 20.52
C ASP A 518 -6.64 -31.35 21.07
N ARG A 519 -6.30 -31.23 22.36
CA ARG A 519 -6.04 -29.93 23.02
C ARG A 519 -4.88 -29.16 22.38
N ALA A 520 -3.88 -29.85 21.83
CA ALA A 520 -2.76 -29.17 21.15
C ALA A 520 -3.24 -28.46 19.89
N ALA A 521 -4.16 -29.06 19.12
CA ALA A 521 -4.80 -28.44 17.98
C ALA A 521 -5.62 -27.21 18.38
N HIS A 522 -6.35 -27.28 19.51
CA HIS A 522 -7.10 -26.13 20.03
C HIS A 522 -6.17 -24.96 20.40
N ALA A 523 -5.08 -25.25 21.11
CA ALA A 523 -4.10 -24.24 21.50
C ALA A 523 -3.42 -23.60 20.27
N THR A 524 -3.15 -24.41 19.25
CA THR A 524 -2.61 -23.94 17.95
C THR A 524 -3.61 -22.99 17.28
N ALA A 525 -4.89 -23.35 17.21
CA ALA A 525 -5.92 -22.48 16.65
C ALA A 525 -6.00 -21.13 17.40
N VAL A 526 -5.95 -21.15 18.74
CA VAL A 526 -5.96 -19.92 19.56
C VAL A 526 -4.76 -19.02 19.23
N ARG A 527 -3.55 -19.56 19.14
CA ARG A 527 -2.35 -18.78 18.79
C ARG A 527 -2.37 -18.24 17.36
N LEU A 528 -2.84 -19.02 16.40
CA LEU A 528 -2.97 -18.58 15.01
C LEU A 528 -4.01 -17.45 14.88
N MET A 529 -5.14 -17.55 15.58
CA MET A 529 -6.14 -16.49 15.64
C MET A 529 -5.60 -15.23 16.32
N SER A 530 -4.85 -15.37 17.42
CA SER A 530 -4.29 -14.23 18.15
C SER A 530 -3.13 -13.53 17.44
N GLY A 531 -2.40 -14.25 16.58
CA GLY A 531 -1.34 -13.71 15.74
C GLY A 531 -1.82 -12.78 14.62
N THR A 532 -3.15 -12.62 14.46
CA THR A 532 -3.70 -11.67 13.51
C THR A 532 -3.69 -10.25 14.07
N ASP A 533 -2.81 -9.43 13.51
CA ASP A 533 -2.58 -8.06 13.97
C ASP A 533 -3.64 -7.04 13.52
N PHE A 534 -4.85 -7.49 13.19
CA PHE A 534 -5.91 -6.61 12.67
C PHE A 534 -6.36 -5.57 13.70
N LEU A 535 -6.37 -5.93 14.99
CA LEU A 535 -6.71 -5.01 16.09
C LEU A 535 -5.68 -3.90 16.31
N LEU A 536 -4.41 -4.11 15.94
CA LEU A 536 -3.34 -3.13 16.15
C LEU A 536 -3.55 -1.82 15.38
N CYS A 537 -4.25 -1.90 14.25
CA CYS A 537 -4.50 -0.77 13.37
C CYS A 537 -5.97 -0.69 12.93
N ALA A 538 -6.88 -1.36 13.66
CA ALA A 538 -8.30 -1.49 13.30
C ALA A 538 -8.50 -1.75 11.79
N ALA A 539 -7.79 -2.77 11.27
CA ALA A 539 -7.90 -3.18 9.89
C ALA A 539 -9.34 -3.65 9.56
N GLU A 540 -9.54 -4.18 8.36
CA GLU A 540 -10.87 -4.54 7.86
C GLU A 540 -11.62 -5.52 8.77
N GLU A 541 -12.96 -5.49 8.74
CA GLU A 541 -13.79 -6.47 9.43
C GLU A 541 -13.43 -7.86 8.92
N LEU A 542 -13.02 -8.73 9.84
CA LEU A 542 -12.68 -10.09 9.48
C LEU A 542 -13.95 -10.89 9.18
N PRO A 543 -13.90 -11.83 8.22
CA PRO A 543 -14.98 -12.78 8.02
C PRO A 543 -15.29 -13.49 9.34
N ARG A 544 -16.56 -13.48 9.76
CA ARG A 544 -16.97 -14.17 10.99
C ARG A 544 -16.65 -15.66 10.88
N LEU A 545 -15.95 -16.18 11.89
CA LEU A 545 -15.72 -17.60 12.06
C LEU A 545 -17.05 -18.29 12.36
N ASN A 546 -17.52 -19.13 11.43
CA ASN A 546 -18.67 -19.99 11.66
C ASN A 546 -18.23 -21.23 12.46
N LEU A 547 -18.25 -21.11 13.78
CA LEU A 547 -17.91 -22.22 14.69
C LEU A 547 -19.14 -23.08 14.98
N SER A 548 -18.97 -24.41 14.95
CA SER A 548 -19.96 -25.33 15.51
C SER A 548 -20.03 -25.19 17.03
N GLU A 549 -21.12 -25.64 17.66
CA GLU A 549 -21.25 -25.61 19.13
C GLU A 549 -20.10 -26.36 19.81
N GLN A 550 -19.64 -27.47 19.21
CA GLN A 550 -18.50 -28.23 19.70
C GLN A 550 -17.18 -27.44 19.58
N ALA A 551 -16.94 -26.78 18.44
CA ALA A 551 -15.74 -25.95 18.25
C ALA A 551 -15.72 -24.77 19.22
N LEU A 552 -16.87 -24.12 19.43
CA LEU A 552 -17.01 -23.05 20.42
C LEU A 552 -16.74 -23.57 21.84
N HIS A 553 -17.32 -24.71 22.21
CA HIS A 553 -17.06 -25.33 23.51
C HIS A 553 -15.58 -25.66 23.70
N ASN A 554 -14.92 -26.24 22.70
CA ASN A 554 -13.49 -26.55 22.73
C ASN A 554 -12.63 -25.28 22.85
N PHE A 555 -12.97 -24.22 22.12
CA PHE A 555 -12.33 -22.91 22.26
C PHE A 555 -12.44 -22.37 23.69
N GLN A 556 -13.63 -22.46 24.31
CA GLN A 556 -13.86 -22.02 25.69
C GLN A 556 -13.06 -22.82 26.73
N GLN A 557 -12.75 -24.09 26.45
CA GLN A 557 -11.87 -24.89 27.30
C GLN A 557 -10.40 -24.43 27.26
N CYS A 558 -10.01 -23.60 26.28
CA CYS A 558 -8.69 -22.99 26.19
C CYS A 558 -8.54 -21.68 27.00
N ARG A 559 -9.56 -21.26 27.75
CA ARG A 559 -9.48 -20.08 28.62
C ARG A 559 -8.26 -20.19 29.56
N PRO A 560 -7.35 -19.20 29.55
CA PRO A 560 -6.14 -19.23 30.37
C PRO A 560 -6.42 -18.83 31.83
N ASP A 561 -5.42 -19.01 32.69
CA ASP A 561 -5.41 -18.42 34.03
C ASP A 561 -5.45 -16.87 33.90
N PRO A 562 -6.38 -16.17 34.59
CA PRO A 562 -6.44 -14.71 34.57
C PRO A 562 -5.16 -13.98 35.01
N ASN A 563 -4.23 -14.68 35.67
CA ASN A 563 -2.94 -14.13 36.09
C ASN A 563 -1.83 -14.31 35.04
N ASP A 564 -2.04 -15.15 34.02
CA ASP A 564 -1.09 -15.34 32.92
C ASP A 564 -1.31 -14.28 31.84
N GLY A 565 -0.69 -13.10 32.04
CA GLY A 565 -0.85 -11.95 31.15
C GLY A 565 -0.67 -12.28 29.66
N PRO A 566 0.44 -12.92 29.23
CA PRO A 566 0.64 -13.33 27.84
C PRO A 566 -0.49 -14.21 27.30
N ALA A 567 -0.87 -15.27 28.03
CA ALA A 567 -1.92 -16.17 27.57
C ALA A 567 -3.30 -15.48 27.50
N VAL A 568 -3.60 -14.57 28.44
CA VAL A 568 -4.83 -13.75 28.39
C VAL A 568 -4.82 -12.81 27.19
N SER A 569 -3.68 -12.22 26.86
CA SER A 569 -3.51 -11.36 25.68
C SER A 569 -3.78 -12.12 24.39
N GLU A 570 -3.22 -13.34 24.28
CA GLU A 570 -3.44 -14.24 23.14
C GLU A 570 -4.93 -14.62 23.04
N PHE A 571 -5.53 -15.09 24.13
CA PHE A 571 -6.93 -15.51 24.13
C PHE A 571 -7.88 -14.34 23.78
N ALA A 572 -7.63 -13.13 24.28
CA ALA A 572 -8.44 -11.96 23.95
C ALA A 572 -8.34 -11.58 22.45
N GLY A 573 -7.15 -11.66 21.87
CA GLY A 573 -6.95 -11.49 20.43
C GLY A 573 -7.71 -12.54 19.61
N ALA A 574 -7.66 -13.81 20.04
CA ALA A 574 -8.38 -14.90 19.39
C ALA A 574 -9.91 -14.75 19.48
N VAL A 575 -10.43 -14.32 20.63
CA VAL A 575 -11.86 -13.99 20.82
C VAL A 575 -12.32 -12.94 19.81
N ALA A 576 -11.53 -11.86 19.65
CA ALA A 576 -11.84 -10.81 18.70
C ALA A 576 -11.76 -11.31 17.25
N PHE A 577 -10.71 -12.05 16.89
CA PHE A 577 -10.60 -12.66 15.56
C PHE A 577 -11.83 -13.52 15.22
N GLY A 578 -12.28 -14.36 16.17
CA GLY A 578 -13.46 -15.19 16.00
C GLY A 578 -14.79 -14.45 16.08
N GLY A 579 -14.81 -13.19 16.55
CA GLY A 579 -16.06 -12.46 16.83
C GLY A 579 -16.92 -13.15 17.91
N ILE A 580 -16.29 -13.83 18.87
CA ILE A 580 -16.95 -14.69 19.88
C ILE A 580 -17.48 -13.82 21.03
N ILE A 581 -18.66 -13.23 20.81
CA ILE A 581 -19.29 -12.32 21.79
C ILE A 581 -19.67 -13.02 23.11
N GLU A 582 -19.74 -14.35 23.13
CA GLU A 582 -19.97 -15.16 24.32
C GLU A 582 -18.83 -14.98 25.35
N GLU A 583 -17.64 -14.59 24.89
CA GLU A 583 -16.45 -14.33 25.72
C GLU A 583 -16.30 -12.85 26.13
N TYR A 584 -17.32 -12.03 25.90
CA TYR A 584 -17.31 -10.61 26.26
C TYR A 584 -16.91 -10.37 27.73
N ASP A 585 -17.50 -11.13 28.67
CA ASP A 585 -17.25 -10.94 30.10
C ASP A 585 -15.80 -11.31 30.49
N PHE A 586 -15.18 -12.28 29.79
CA PHE A 586 -13.76 -12.60 29.97
C PHE A 586 -12.88 -11.43 29.55
N VAL A 587 -13.11 -10.88 28.35
CA VAL A 587 -12.34 -9.73 27.82
C VAL A 587 -12.53 -8.50 28.70
N LEU A 588 -13.75 -8.22 29.15
CA LEU A 588 -14.05 -7.12 30.06
C LEU A 588 -13.28 -7.23 31.39
N ASN A 589 -13.19 -8.44 31.96
CA ASN A 589 -12.42 -8.67 33.18
C ASN A 589 -10.91 -8.55 32.96
N ALA A 590 -10.41 -9.02 31.81
CA ALA A 590 -9.00 -8.87 31.44
C ALA A 590 -8.57 -7.40 31.35
N VAL A 591 -9.42 -6.52 30.77
CA VAL A 591 -9.18 -5.06 30.71
C VAL A 591 -9.06 -4.43 32.10
N LYS A 592 -9.83 -4.92 33.08
CA LYS A 592 -9.84 -4.41 34.46
C LYS A 592 -8.67 -4.93 35.30
N SER A 593 -7.99 -5.99 34.86
CA SER A 593 -6.89 -6.61 35.61
C SER A 593 -5.66 -5.70 35.67
N GLN A 594 -5.10 -5.49 36.86
CA GLN A 594 -3.89 -4.67 37.03
C GLN A 594 -2.63 -5.42 36.59
N SER A 595 -2.50 -6.72 36.92
CA SER A 595 -1.32 -7.53 36.58
C SER A 595 -1.07 -7.59 35.06
N ILE A 596 -2.14 -7.67 34.29
CA ILE A 596 -2.08 -7.73 32.82
C ILE A 596 -1.66 -6.37 32.23
N ARG A 597 -2.08 -5.25 32.85
CA ARG A 597 -1.73 -3.89 32.41
C ARG A 597 -0.25 -3.56 32.64
N GLU A 598 0.37 -4.16 33.66
CA GLU A 598 1.77 -3.93 34.03
C GLU A 598 2.76 -4.85 33.28
N THR A 599 2.29 -5.95 32.69
CA THR A 599 3.14 -6.90 31.97
C THR A 599 3.40 -6.45 30.53
N VAL A 600 4.67 -6.43 30.12
CA VAL A 600 5.11 -5.97 28.80
C VAL A 600 5.74 -7.11 28.01
N LEU A 601 5.40 -7.20 26.73
CA LEU A 601 5.92 -8.19 25.78
C LEU A 601 6.44 -7.53 24.50
N LEU A 602 7.42 -8.20 23.88
CA LEU A 602 7.92 -7.84 22.56
C LEU A 602 7.13 -8.62 21.51
N HIS A 603 6.53 -7.88 20.58
CA HIS A 603 5.70 -8.44 19.52
C HIS A 603 6.30 -8.10 18.16
N ALA A 604 6.52 -9.11 17.32
CA ALA A 604 6.94 -8.87 15.95
C ALA A 604 5.69 -8.74 15.07
N ASN A 605 5.51 -7.55 14.49
CA ASN A 605 4.46 -7.26 13.54
C ASN A 605 5.04 -7.17 12.11
N SER A 606 4.31 -7.75 11.16
CA SER A 606 4.72 -7.83 9.76
C SER A 606 4.81 -6.48 9.04
N ARG A 607 4.24 -5.39 9.56
CA ARG A 607 4.22 -4.06 8.93
C ARG A 607 4.99 -3.01 9.72
N HIS A 608 4.92 -3.08 11.04
CA HIS A 608 5.47 -2.11 11.97
C HIS A 608 6.74 -2.58 12.68
N GLY A 609 7.20 -3.80 12.38
CA GLY A 609 8.40 -4.39 12.95
C GLY A 609 8.21 -4.80 14.41
N ILE A 610 9.24 -4.63 15.24
CA ILE A 610 9.22 -5.08 16.63
C ILE A 610 8.59 -3.98 17.50
N LEU A 611 7.51 -4.33 18.19
CA LEU A 611 6.72 -3.45 19.04
C LEU A 611 6.84 -3.87 20.51
N GLN A 612 6.92 -2.90 21.41
CA GLN A 612 6.76 -3.12 22.84
C GLN A 612 5.29 -2.91 23.21
N ARG A 613 4.65 -3.94 23.76
CA ARG A 613 3.20 -4.02 23.97
C ARG A 613 2.88 -4.41 25.40
N THR A 614 1.80 -3.91 25.97
CA THR A 614 1.29 -4.42 27.26
C THR A 614 0.38 -5.60 26.98
N CYS A 615 0.33 -6.61 27.86
CA CYS A 615 -0.56 -7.75 27.65
C CYS A 615 -2.05 -7.33 27.54
N ALA A 616 -2.42 -6.21 28.17
CA ALA A 616 -3.78 -5.70 28.18
C ALA A 616 -4.22 -5.04 26.86
N ASP A 617 -3.29 -4.71 25.95
CA ASP A 617 -3.63 -3.94 24.75
C ASP A 617 -4.58 -4.69 23.80
N ASN A 618 -4.38 -6.00 23.60
CA ASN A 618 -5.30 -6.87 22.87
C ASN A 618 -6.67 -6.93 23.53
N ALA A 619 -6.73 -7.04 24.86
CA ALA A 619 -8.00 -7.07 25.57
C ALA A 619 -8.77 -5.74 25.42
N VAL A 620 -8.08 -4.61 25.48
CA VAL A 620 -8.69 -3.28 25.29
C VAL A 620 -9.21 -3.10 23.87
N ALA A 621 -8.41 -3.41 22.85
CA ALA A 621 -8.83 -3.32 21.44
C ALA A 621 -9.97 -4.31 21.14
N ALA A 622 -9.88 -5.55 21.65
CA ALA A 622 -10.91 -6.57 21.54
C ALA A 622 -12.24 -6.11 22.16
N LEU A 623 -12.21 -5.44 23.32
CA LEU A 623 -13.42 -4.92 23.97
C LEU A 623 -14.15 -3.91 23.07
N GLY A 624 -13.43 -3.00 22.42
CA GLY A 624 -14.00 -2.07 21.45
C GLY A 624 -14.61 -2.77 20.24
N TYR A 625 -13.87 -3.73 19.67
CA TYR A 625 -14.33 -4.52 18.53
C TYR A 625 -15.58 -5.37 18.85
N LEU A 626 -15.59 -6.10 19.96
CA LEU A 626 -16.75 -6.88 20.40
C LEU A 626 -17.94 -5.97 20.70
N GLY A 627 -17.71 -4.80 21.31
CA GLY A 627 -18.75 -3.79 21.50
C GLY A 627 -19.36 -3.35 20.17
N ARG A 628 -18.55 -3.15 19.13
CA ARG A 628 -19.01 -2.84 17.78
C ARG A 628 -19.86 -3.98 17.18
N LEU A 629 -19.43 -5.23 17.31
CA LEU A 629 -20.21 -6.38 16.86
C LEU A 629 -21.56 -6.52 17.57
N LEU A 630 -21.59 -6.22 18.88
CA LEU A 630 -22.82 -6.22 19.68
C LEU A 630 -23.79 -5.13 19.21
N LEU A 631 -23.31 -3.94 18.86
CA LEU A 631 -24.17 -2.88 18.31
C LEU A 631 -24.84 -3.28 16.99
N ASN A 632 -24.13 -4.04 16.15
CA ASN A 632 -24.68 -4.53 14.88
C ASN A 632 -25.86 -5.51 15.07
N ARG A 633 -26.05 -6.11 16.26
CA ARG A 633 -27.18 -7.03 16.53
C ARG A 633 -28.51 -6.33 16.82
N GLN A 634 -28.50 -5.02 17.11
CA GLN A 634 -29.68 -4.18 17.33
C GLN A 634 -30.65 -4.65 18.45
N ASP A 635 -30.22 -5.51 19.39
CA ASP A 635 -31.03 -5.90 20.56
C ASP A 635 -30.67 -5.12 21.84
N PRO A 636 -31.61 -4.93 22.80
CA PRO A 636 -31.37 -4.11 23.99
C PRO A 636 -30.31 -4.65 24.96
N GLN A 637 -30.02 -5.95 24.96
CA GLN A 637 -28.99 -6.52 25.83
C GLN A 637 -27.60 -6.27 25.24
N SER A 638 -27.42 -6.47 23.94
CA SER A 638 -26.18 -6.18 23.22
C SER A 638 -25.84 -4.69 23.27
N GLN A 639 -26.83 -3.80 23.12
CA GLN A 639 -26.63 -2.35 23.27
C GLN A 639 -26.14 -1.98 24.68
N ARG A 640 -26.72 -2.56 25.74
CA ARG A 640 -26.26 -2.33 27.12
C ARG A 640 -24.82 -2.76 27.33
N ARG A 641 -24.43 -3.92 26.79
CA ARG A 641 -23.04 -4.41 26.84
C ARG A 641 -22.10 -3.50 26.05
N ALA A 642 -22.47 -3.05 24.86
CA ALA A 642 -21.66 -2.09 24.10
C ALA A 642 -21.48 -0.74 24.83
N HIS A 643 -22.50 -0.24 25.53
CA HIS A 643 -22.37 0.94 26.40
C HIS A 643 -21.45 0.70 27.60
N GLU A 644 -21.52 -0.48 28.21
CA GLU A 644 -20.59 -0.87 29.28
C GLU A 644 -19.14 -0.92 28.79
N ALA A 645 -18.90 -1.45 27.58
CA ALA A 645 -17.58 -1.44 26.94
C ALA A 645 -17.06 -0.01 26.79
N LYS A 646 -17.87 0.89 26.20
CA LYS A 646 -17.49 2.32 26.05
C LYS A 646 -17.19 2.96 27.40
N ARG A 647 -18.05 2.77 28.40
CA ARG A 647 -17.85 3.33 29.74
C ARG A 647 -16.55 2.82 30.36
N THR A 648 -16.30 1.52 30.27
CA THR A 648 -15.07 0.91 30.83
C THR A 648 -13.82 1.48 30.17
N LEU A 649 -13.84 1.70 28.85
CA LEU A 649 -12.73 2.32 28.12
C LEU A 649 -12.50 3.78 28.55
N LEU A 650 -13.56 4.55 28.77
CA LEU A 650 -13.48 5.94 29.25
C LEU A 650 -13.01 6.04 30.71
N GLU A 651 -13.34 5.05 31.54
CA GLU A 651 -12.96 4.96 32.96
C GLU A 651 -11.52 4.47 33.18
N LEU A 652 -10.81 4.02 32.12
CA LEU A 652 -9.39 3.68 32.24
C LEU A 652 -8.58 4.93 32.66
N PRO A 653 -7.53 4.77 33.50
CA PRO A 653 -6.65 5.86 33.92
C PRO A 653 -6.12 6.68 32.74
N THR A 654 -5.75 7.94 32.98
CA THR A 654 -5.19 8.81 31.94
C THR A 654 -3.68 8.63 31.74
N ASP A 655 -2.99 8.01 32.69
CA ASP A 655 -1.54 7.78 32.74
C ASP A 655 -1.15 6.37 32.27
N LEU A 656 -1.76 5.90 31.17
CA LEU A 656 -1.50 4.56 30.63
C LEU A 656 -0.16 4.48 29.88
N PRO A 657 0.48 3.30 29.84
CA PRO A 657 1.55 3.02 28.89
C PRO A 657 1.10 3.29 27.45
N ALA A 658 2.01 3.79 26.60
CA ALA A 658 1.69 4.24 25.24
C ALA A 658 0.93 3.20 24.38
N SER A 659 1.30 1.92 24.47
CA SER A 659 0.62 0.83 23.76
C SER A 659 -0.83 0.64 24.20
N LEU A 660 -1.11 0.81 25.49
CA LEU A 660 -2.44 0.66 26.07
C LEU A 660 -3.31 1.88 25.79
N GLU A 661 -2.74 3.08 25.83
CA GLU A 661 -3.42 4.30 25.42
C GLU A 661 -3.80 4.26 23.94
N ARG A 662 -2.89 3.80 23.08
CA ARG A 662 -3.19 3.54 21.67
C ARG A 662 -4.37 2.57 21.52
N ALA A 663 -4.31 1.41 22.19
CA ALA A 663 -5.38 0.42 22.12
C ALA A 663 -6.74 0.99 22.59
N ARG A 664 -6.74 1.82 23.64
CA ARG A 664 -7.93 2.50 24.16
C ARG A 664 -8.56 3.40 23.09
N ARG A 665 -7.77 4.21 22.41
CA ARG A 665 -8.26 5.10 21.34
C ARG A 665 -8.76 4.34 20.12
N ILE A 666 -8.06 3.28 19.73
CA ILE A 666 -8.51 2.39 18.65
C ILE A 666 -9.86 1.77 19.02
N ALA A 667 -10.00 1.25 20.24
CA ALA A 667 -11.24 0.65 20.75
C ALA A 667 -12.40 1.66 20.77
N LEU A 668 -12.15 2.90 21.22
CA LEU A 668 -13.12 3.99 21.20
C LEU A 668 -13.51 4.40 19.77
N GLY A 669 -12.54 4.46 18.86
CA GLY A 669 -12.78 4.76 17.44
C GLY A 669 -13.62 3.69 16.73
N LEU A 670 -13.40 2.39 17.01
CA LEU A 670 -14.27 1.30 16.51
C LEU A 670 -15.73 1.45 16.97
N LEU A 671 -15.91 2.01 18.17
CA LEU A 671 -17.20 2.37 18.74
C LEU A 671 -17.73 3.75 18.26
N GLY A 672 -17.02 4.43 17.37
CA GLY A 672 -17.46 5.68 16.72
C GLY A 672 -16.98 6.98 17.38
N ASP A 673 -16.03 6.91 18.33
CA ASP A 673 -15.33 8.07 18.90
C ASP A 673 -13.99 8.29 18.19
N TRP A 674 -14.08 8.71 16.92
CA TRP A 674 -12.94 8.89 16.02
C TRP A 674 -12.16 10.18 16.28
N GLN A 675 -12.73 11.15 17.00
CA GLN A 675 -12.14 12.48 17.20
C GLN A 675 -10.81 12.37 17.96
N SER A 676 -10.79 11.55 19.02
CA SER A 676 -9.58 11.26 19.80
C SER A 676 -8.42 10.70 18.99
N LEU A 677 -8.69 10.05 17.85
CA LEU A 677 -7.69 9.50 16.94
C LEU A 677 -7.09 10.54 16.00
N LEU A 678 -7.83 11.59 15.66
CA LEU A 678 -7.35 12.64 14.75
C LEU A 678 -6.49 13.70 15.44
N PHE A 679 -6.72 13.94 16.73
CA PHE A 679 -6.00 14.99 17.48
C PHE A 679 -4.57 14.62 17.89
N ASP A 680 -4.15 13.35 17.79
CA ASP A 680 -2.82 12.89 18.23
C ASP A 680 -2.16 11.94 17.22
N LEU A 681 -2.25 12.30 15.94
CA LEU A 681 -1.66 11.56 14.83
C LEU A 681 -0.13 11.69 14.72
N SER A 682 0.48 12.60 15.49
CA SER A 682 1.84 13.07 15.22
C SER A 682 2.95 12.13 15.69
N SER A 683 2.68 11.23 16.64
CA SER A 683 3.75 10.46 17.30
C SER A 683 3.77 8.97 16.93
N ASP A 684 2.64 8.38 16.56
CA ASP A 684 2.50 6.92 16.45
C ASP A 684 2.04 6.45 15.06
N PRO A 685 2.88 5.72 14.29
CA PRO A 685 2.50 5.19 12.98
C PRO A 685 1.30 4.22 13.03
N LEU A 686 1.10 3.51 14.14
CA LEU A 686 -0.05 2.61 14.30
C LEU A 686 -1.34 3.39 14.46
N LEU A 687 -1.33 4.50 15.21
CA LEU A 687 -2.49 5.38 15.31
C LEU A 687 -2.82 6.01 13.96
N ARG A 688 -1.82 6.42 13.19
CA ARG A 688 -2.02 6.94 11.83
C ARG A 688 -2.76 5.95 10.93
N ASP A 689 -2.33 4.69 10.93
CA ASP A 689 -3.00 3.64 10.15
C ASP A 689 -4.40 3.31 10.70
N ALA A 690 -4.56 3.30 12.03
CA ALA A 690 -5.85 3.10 12.67
C ALA A 690 -6.85 4.21 12.36
N SER A 691 -6.44 5.47 12.39
CA SER A 691 -7.29 6.62 12.06
C SER A 691 -7.78 6.54 10.62
N PHE A 692 -6.90 6.18 9.68
CA PHE A 692 -7.30 5.94 8.30
C PHE A 692 -8.32 4.80 8.22
N ASN A 693 -8.02 3.63 8.78
CA ASN A 693 -8.91 2.47 8.67
C ASN A 693 -10.27 2.69 9.38
N ILE A 694 -10.29 3.32 10.56
CA ILE A 694 -11.54 3.58 11.31
C ILE A 694 -12.47 4.49 10.51
N ILE A 695 -11.96 5.58 9.95
CA ILE A 695 -12.81 6.52 9.21
C ILE A 695 -13.24 5.94 7.86
N THR A 696 -12.33 5.26 7.14
CA THR A 696 -12.62 4.76 5.79
C THR A 696 -13.43 3.46 5.79
N LYS A 697 -13.27 2.59 6.79
CA LYS A 697 -13.88 1.26 6.83
C LYS A 697 -14.97 1.08 7.89
N TRP A 698 -14.88 1.78 9.02
CA TRP A 698 -15.76 1.54 10.17
C TRP A 698 -16.84 2.62 10.36
N GLU A 699 -16.72 3.77 9.69
CA GLU A 699 -17.77 4.79 9.61
C GLU A 699 -18.65 4.63 8.37
N PRO A 700 -19.98 4.87 8.45
CA PRO A 700 -20.70 5.36 9.63
C PRO A 700 -20.87 4.28 10.71
N ALA A 701 -20.62 4.65 11.97
CA ALA A 701 -20.81 3.74 13.10
C ALA A 701 -22.31 3.50 13.41
N PRO A 702 -22.70 2.36 14.03
CA PRO A 702 -24.07 2.04 14.41
C PRO A 702 -24.72 3.08 15.30
N TRP A 703 -23.92 3.80 16.10
CA TRP A 703 -24.40 4.90 16.94
C TRP A 703 -24.65 6.19 16.18
N ALA A 704 -24.28 6.28 14.91
CA ALA A 704 -24.58 7.42 14.06
C ALA A 704 -24.59 7.02 12.56
N PRO A 705 -25.64 6.30 12.10
CA PRO A 705 -25.75 5.77 10.74
C PRO A 705 -26.01 6.83 9.65
N ASP A 706 -26.03 8.12 9.99
CA ASP A 706 -26.37 9.19 9.04
C ASP A 706 -25.16 9.58 8.17
N THR A 707 -25.35 9.58 6.85
CA THR A 707 -24.39 10.09 5.85
C THR A 707 -23.99 11.55 6.06
N SER A 708 -24.80 12.36 6.76
CA SER A 708 -24.41 13.70 7.20
C SER A 708 -23.09 13.68 8.00
N ARG A 709 -22.85 12.61 8.76
CA ARG A 709 -21.65 12.43 9.58
C ARG A 709 -20.37 12.28 8.76
N LEU A 710 -20.42 11.67 7.57
CA LEU A 710 -19.23 11.59 6.70
C LEU A 710 -18.80 12.98 6.24
N ARG A 711 -19.78 13.86 5.97
CA ARG A 711 -19.51 15.26 5.65
C ARG A 711 -18.95 16.00 6.87
N ASP A 712 -19.48 15.77 8.07
CA ASP A 712 -18.95 16.38 9.30
C ASP A 712 -17.50 15.98 9.56
N ILE A 713 -17.17 14.69 9.42
CA ILE A 713 -15.79 14.19 9.53
C ILE A 713 -14.91 14.87 8.48
N ALA A 714 -15.37 14.97 7.23
CA ALA A 714 -14.61 15.61 6.16
C ALA A 714 -14.40 17.11 6.42
N VAL A 715 -15.36 17.80 7.03
CA VAL A 715 -15.25 19.20 7.47
C VAL A 715 -14.19 19.31 8.56
N ASP A 716 -14.27 18.48 9.60
CA ASP A 716 -13.30 18.50 10.72
C ASP A 716 -11.88 18.17 10.26
N VAL A 717 -11.71 17.17 9.37
CA VAL A 717 -10.43 16.86 8.72
C VAL A 717 -9.92 18.05 7.89
N THR A 718 -10.80 18.75 7.18
CA THR A 718 -10.41 19.92 6.39
C THR A 718 -10.04 21.11 7.27
N HIS A 719 -10.69 21.28 8.43
CA HIS A 719 -10.30 22.26 9.45
C HIS A 719 -8.91 21.94 10.02
N LEU A 720 -8.66 20.70 10.43
CA LEU A 720 -7.35 20.27 10.93
C LEU A 720 -6.23 20.48 9.89
N LEU A 721 -6.49 20.19 8.61
CA LEU A 721 -5.54 20.46 7.54
C LEU A 721 -5.31 21.96 7.30
N SER A 722 -6.28 22.81 7.65
CA SER A 722 -6.17 24.26 7.51
C SER A 722 -5.52 24.94 8.72
N ASP A 723 -5.36 24.21 9.83
CA ASP A 723 -4.74 24.70 11.05
C ASP A 723 -3.22 24.89 10.85
N PRO A 724 -2.70 26.13 11.02
CA PRO A 724 -1.26 26.40 10.91
C PRO A 724 -0.42 25.81 12.05
N GLU A 725 -1.03 25.47 13.18
CA GLU A 725 -0.36 24.83 14.32
C GLU A 725 -0.13 23.32 14.07
N PHE A 726 -0.90 22.72 13.18
CA PHE A 726 -0.78 21.31 12.80
C PHE A 726 0.34 21.09 11.77
N GLN A 727 1.57 20.90 12.28
CA GLN A 727 2.81 20.89 11.49
C GLN A 727 3.41 19.50 11.22
N ASP A 728 2.77 18.39 11.60
CA ASP A 728 3.32 17.06 11.30
C ASP A 728 3.05 16.64 9.84
N PRO A 729 4.07 16.46 8.98
CA PRO A 729 3.87 16.11 7.57
C PRO A 729 3.21 14.74 7.36
N ALA A 730 3.55 13.75 8.18
CA ALA A 730 3.05 12.39 8.04
C ALA A 730 1.62 12.26 8.56
N ALA A 731 1.26 12.99 9.62
CA ALA A 731 -0.12 13.11 10.05
C ALA A 731 -0.99 13.84 9.01
N ARG A 732 -0.48 14.92 8.41
CA ARG A 732 -1.17 15.63 7.31
C ARG A 732 -1.37 14.76 6.08
N GLU A 733 -0.41 13.90 5.75
CA GLU A 733 -0.56 12.93 4.66
C GLU A 733 -1.73 11.96 4.92
N VAL A 734 -1.87 11.45 6.14
CA VAL A 734 -3.00 10.60 6.55
C VAL A 734 -4.31 11.36 6.46
N LEU A 735 -4.37 12.59 6.98
CA LEU A 735 -5.57 13.43 6.90
C LEU A 735 -5.95 13.75 5.45
N GLN A 736 -4.98 13.98 4.56
CA GLN A 736 -5.24 14.19 3.12
C GLN A 736 -5.82 12.93 2.47
N ARG A 737 -5.30 11.74 2.81
CA ARG A 737 -5.85 10.46 2.34
C ARG A 737 -7.27 10.21 2.87
N VAL A 738 -7.52 10.48 4.14
CA VAL A 738 -8.86 10.40 4.76
C VAL A 738 -9.82 11.37 4.06
N LYS A 739 -9.39 12.63 3.83
CA LYS A 739 -10.18 13.62 3.11
C LYS A 739 -10.55 13.15 1.71
N ALA A 740 -9.58 12.61 0.96
CA ALA A 740 -9.81 12.10 -0.39
C ALA A 740 -10.84 10.96 -0.40
N ASP A 741 -10.67 9.95 0.46
CA ASP A 741 -11.62 8.82 0.58
C ASP A 741 -13.03 9.29 0.95
N LEU A 742 -13.15 10.18 1.93
CA LEU A 742 -14.44 10.74 2.32
C LEU A 742 -15.09 11.53 1.17
N GLN A 743 -14.32 12.33 0.45
CA GLN A 743 -14.84 13.09 -0.70
C GLN A 743 -15.30 12.19 -1.85
N ASP A 744 -14.57 11.10 -2.11
CA ASP A 744 -14.94 10.07 -3.09
C ASP A 744 -16.26 9.39 -2.71
N ARG A 745 -16.41 9.01 -1.44
CA ARG A 745 -17.65 8.40 -0.92
C ARG A 745 -18.83 9.37 -0.89
N ILE A 746 -18.59 10.66 -0.61
CA ILE A 746 -19.61 11.71 -0.64
C ILE A 746 -19.96 12.08 -2.10
N GLY A 747 -19.03 11.92 -3.05
CA GLY A 747 -19.16 12.37 -4.43
C GLY A 747 -19.01 13.88 -4.62
N SER A 748 -18.36 14.57 -3.68
CA SER A 748 -18.14 16.01 -3.73
C SER A 748 -16.96 16.48 -2.89
N TYR A 749 -16.32 17.57 -3.29
CA TYR A 749 -15.35 18.29 -2.48
C TYR A 749 -16.00 18.94 -1.25
N VAL A 750 -15.24 19.00 -0.15
CA VAL A 750 -15.63 19.56 1.15
C VAL A 750 -14.66 20.70 1.50
N LEU A 751 -15.21 21.83 1.95
CA LEU A 751 -14.49 23.07 2.27
C LEU A 751 -14.53 23.35 3.79
N ALA A 752 -13.50 24.03 4.32
CA ALA A 752 -13.41 24.40 5.74
C ALA A 752 -14.35 25.55 6.18
N GLY A 753 -15.16 26.13 5.29
CA GLY A 753 -15.84 27.41 5.55
C GLY A 753 -17.36 27.39 5.40
N ASN A 754 -17.98 26.26 5.05
CA ASN A 754 -19.42 26.21 4.91
C ASN A 754 -20.05 25.71 6.22
N ASP A 755 -20.34 26.64 7.12
CA ASP A 755 -21.55 26.51 7.92
C ASP A 755 -22.70 26.46 6.91
N ASP A 756 -23.20 25.27 6.59
CA ASP A 756 -24.42 25.14 5.80
C ASP A 756 -25.53 25.79 6.66
N PRO A 757 -26.14 26.93 6.26
CA PRO A 757 -27.13 27.61 7.09
C PRO A 757 -28.42 26.79 7.31
N GLY A 758 -28.47 25.55 6.82
CA GLY A 758 -29.57 24.59 7.00
C GLY A 758 -29.31 23.46 7.98
N TYR A 759 -28.11 23.33 8.58
CA TYR A 759 -27.80 22.25 9.53
C TYR A 759 -27.22 22.86 10.81
N GLY A 760 -28.11 23.13 11.77
CA GLY A 760 -27.73 23.63 13.09
C GLY A 760 -26.87 22.62 13.82
N ARG A 761 -25.67 23.05 14.23
CA ARG A 761 -24.90 22.39 15.30
C ARG A 761 -25.67 22.60 16.61
N GLU A 762 -26.47 21.62 17.04
CA GLU A 762 -26.74 21.47 18.47
C GLU A 762 -25.44 20.97 19.12
N ALA A 763 -24.93 21.74 20.08
CA ALA A 763 -23.73 21.41 20.84
C ALA A 763 -23.90 20.04 21.52
N VAL A 764 -22.96 19.13 21.28
CA VAL A 764 -22.80 17.85 21.99
C VAL A 764 -21.99 18.05 23.26
#